data_AF-A0AAN5YKA4-F1
#
_entry.id   AF-A0AAN5YKA4-F1
#
_cell.length_a   1.000
_cell.length_b   1.000
_cell.length_c   1.000
_cell.angle_alpha   90.00
_cell.angle_beta   90.00
_cell.angle_gamma   90.00
#
_symmetry.space_group_name_H-M   'P 1'
#
loop_
_entity.id
_entity.type
_entity.pdbx_description
1 polymer ?
#
loop_
_entity_poly.entity_id
_entity_poly.type
_entity_poly.pdbx_seq_one_letter_code
_entity_poly.pdbx_strand_id
1 'polypeptide(L)'
;MTILKQVLDNAEIQESAFVTMTASNKGGASMLENAFGSQGAQVMLPEPAWSKVRTYCRDAFSEFFGTMILILFGDGVVAQVTLSKGEKGDYQSISWGWGIGVMLGVYASGISGAHINPAVTFANCVFRKFPWRKFPVYAIAQILGAMCGAAIVYGNYRSAIDQFEGGAHIRTVPGYSPTATAGIFCTYPAEFMTRTGQFFSEFIASSILMFIIFALKDDGNIGAGPLTPLALFFVIFGIGACFGWETGYAINLARDFGPRLVSYMIGYGPEVWRAGNYYFWIPMVAPFIGCTFGGWMYDMFLYTGTDSPVNTPYGGLRRLIQPVEKKSIDSQSQIPWKMAPYRTEEESNRPTYETKSDFVEKYVLRPVGKPLTKEYRVYFNLDDKLLSPWHDLALYAGGGRDSVVHMVVEVPRWWSAKMEIAKDEYLNPLKQDIQDGRLKYVPNIFPHKGYPFNYGMLPQTYQDPNINDPLTNLPADGNPLAVCELGGAMPRPAQVKRVKVLGSLAVINENKTDWKILVVDLEDPEADKLSDIGDVESLMPGYLDTIKEWFRVYKLAEGKKENVLGADGELQNQKYTLSLIERCHNSWKAVKEVEPGMHTRISMADIAPQEHGAVDVLPRTSENRDVCRDIDPIAAEKSHFLSPNWPSMAACRGGALNV
;
A
#
# COMPACT_ATOMS: atom_id res chain seq x y z
N MET A 1 26.36 -9.30 -15.96
CA MET A 1 26.72 -10.58 -16.64
C MET A 1 26.90 -11.75 -15.68
N THR A 2 27.46 -11.54 -14.47
CA THR A 2 27.72 -12.63 -13.50
C THR A 2 26.46 -13.31 -12.94
N ILE A 3 25.35 -12.56 -12.78
CA ILE A 3 24.06 -13.11 -12.31
C ILE A 3 23.37 -13.97 -13.38
N LEU A 4 23.49 -13.60 -14.67
CA LEU A 4 22.90 -14.37 -15.78
C LEU A 4 23.61 -15.72 -15.95
N LYS A 5 24.93 -15.76 -15.69
CA LYS A 5 25.73 -16.99 -15.74
C LYS A 5 25.35 -17.96 -14.61
N GLN A 6 25.12 -17.44 -13.40
CA GLN A 6 24.71 -18.22 -12.23
C GLN A 6 23.30 -18.85 -12.35
N VAL A 7 22.43 -18.27 -13.18
CA VAL A 7 21.09 -18.82 -13.47
C VAL A 7 21.13 -19.85 -14.59
N LEU A 8 22.04 -19.70 -15.56
CA LEU A 8 22.21 -20.65 -16.67
C LEU A 8 22.99 -21.91 -16.25
N ASP A 9 23.96 -21.78 -15.34
CA ASP A 9 24.77 -22.92 -14.86
C ASP A 9 23.98 -23.90 -13.95
N ASN A 10 22.78 -23.53 -13.48
CA ASN A 10 21.90 -24.40 -12.66
C ASN A 10 20.79 -25.10 -13.48
N ALA A 11 20.83 -24.99 -14.80
CA ALA A 11 19.86 -25.59 -15.71
C ALA A 11 20.47 -26.75 -16.53
N GLU A 12 21.08 -27.73 -15.86
CA GLU A 12 21.32 -29.03 -16.50
C GLU A 12 20.02 -29.84 -16.49
N ILE A 13 19.45 -29.99 -17.68
CA ILE A 13 18.21 -30.69 -17.96
C ILE A 13 18.52 -32.19 -18.05
N GLN A 14 17.95 -33.01 -17.15
CA GLN A 14 17.78 -34.44 -17.39
C GLN A 14 16.57 -34.66 -18.30
N GLU A 15 16.83 -34.90 -19.59
CA GLU A 15 15.83 -35.46 -20.52
C GLU A 15 15.53 -36.91 -20.13
N SER A 16 14.43 -37.16 -19.41
CA SER A 16 13.73 -38.44 -19.52
C SER A 16 12.33 -38.38 -18.90
N ALA A 17 11.33 -38.65 -19.75
CA ALA A 17 9.99 -39.20 -19.49
C ALA A 17 8.85 -38.34 -20.05
N PHE A 18 8.70 -38.35 -21.37
CA PHE A 18 7.39 -38.16 -22.00
C PHE A 18 6.59 -39.47 -21.88
N VAL A 19 5.46 -39.44 -21.17
CA VAL A 19 4.41 -40.46 -21.31
C VAL A 19 3.17 -39.75 -21.83
N THR A 20 2.88 -39.96 -23.10
CA THR A 20 1.61 -39.60 -23.74
C THR A 20 0.57 -40.67 -23.37
N MET A 21 -0.50 -40.30 -22.67
CA MET A 21 -1.70 -41.15 -22.58
C MET A 21 -2.87 -40.50 -23.33
N THR A 22 -3.15 -41.05 -24.50
CA THR A 22 -4.43 -40.88 -25.20
C THR A 22 -5.46 -41.78 -24.52
N ALA A 23 -6.45 -41.19 -23.83
CA ALA A 23 -7.57 -41.95 -23.28
C ALA A 23 -8.74 -41.96 -24.27
N SER A 24 -8.83 -43.07 -25.02
CA SER A 24 -10.08 -43.54 -25.61
C SER A 24 -10.73 -44.55 -24.64
N ASN A 25 -12.05 -44.58 -24.64
CA ASN A 25 -12.98 -45.45 -23.91
C ASN A 25 -13.41 -45.07 -22.48
N LYS A 26 -14.67 -44.63 -22.42
CA LYS A 26 -15.56 -44.58 -21.26
C LYS A 26 -15.87 -46.02 -20.82
N GLY A 27 -15.55 -46.36 -19.57
CA GLY A 27 -15.96 -47.65 -18.99
C GLY A 27 -15.35 -48.01 -17.64
N GLY A 28 -14.25 -47.37 -17.22
CA GLY A 28 -13.54 -47.72 -15.97
C GLY A 28 -13.64 -46.71 -14.82
N ALA A 29 -14.42 -45.63 -14.95
CA ALA A 29 -14.34 -44.49 -14.05
C ALA A 29 -14.94 -44.70 -12.64
N SER A 30 -15.68 -45.77 -12.38
CA SER A 30 -16.40 -45.94 -11.11
C SER A 30 -15.71 -46.83 -10.05
N MET A 31 -14.53 -47.41 -10.34
CA MET A 31 -13.82 -48.27 -9.37
C MET A 31 -12.52 -47.68 -8.81
N LEU A 32 -12.02 -46.55 -9.32
CA LEU A 32 -10.81 -45.90 -8.80
C LEU A 32 -11.07 -44.73 -7.83
N GLU A 33 -12.31 -44.25 -7.72
CA GLU A 33 -12.67 -43.15 -6.82
C GLU A 33 -12.73 -43.55 -5.33
N ASN A 34 -12.84 -44.85 -5.02
CA ASN A 34 -12.98 -45.34 -3.64
C ASN A 34 -11.69 -45.85 -2.99
N ALA A 35 -10.54 -45.80 -3.67
CA ALA A 35 -9.27 -46.35 -3.16
C ALA A 35 -8.22 -45.29 -2.77
N PHE A 36 -8.40 -44.03 -3.15
CA PHE A 36 -7.49 -42.94 -2.80
C PHE A 36 -8.25 -41.82 -2.10
N GLY A 37 -8.08 -41.76 -0.77
CA GLY A 37 -8.51 -40.62 0.03
C GLY A 37 -7.95 -39.31 -0.57
N SER A 38 -8.81 -38.30 -0.62
CA SER A 38 -8.63 -37.02 -1.28
C SER A 38 -7.53 -36.14 -0.65
N GLN A 39 -6.27 -36.55 -0.76
CA GLN A 39 -5.12 -35.63 -0.71
C GLN A 39 -4.80 -35.23 -2.14
N GLY A 40 -5.29 -34.07 -2.55
CA GLY A 40 -4.93 -33.46 -3.83
C GLY A 40 -3.45 -33.09 -3.82
N ALA A 41 -2.59 -34.02 -4.23
CA ALA A 41 -1.21 -33.72 -4.61
C ALA A 41 -1.26 -32.84 -5.87
N GLN A 42 -1.30 -31.53 -5.69
CA GLN A 42 -1.03 -30.57 -6.75
C GLN A 42 0.43 -30.78 -7.16
N VAL A 43 0.64 -31.37 -8.34
CA VAL A 43 1.95 -31.39 -9.00
C VAL A 43 2.34 -29.93 -9.23
N MET A 44 3.19 -29.39 -8.35
CA MET A 44 3.73 -28.04 -8.46
C MET A 44 4.67 -28.02 -9.66
N LEU A 45 4.14 -27.65 -10.84
CA LEU A 45 4.96 -27.44 -12.03
C LEU A 45 6.00 -26.37 -11.68
N PRO A 46 7.29 -26.61 -11.95
CA PRO A 46 8.33 -25.63 -11.64
C PRO A 46 7.98 -24.30 -12.30
N GLU A 47 7.93 -23.22 -11.52
CA GLU A 47 7.68 -21.90 -12.07
C GLU A 47 8.72 -21.60 -13.17
N PRO A 48 8.28 -21.19 -14.37
CA PRO A 48 9.20 -20.84 -15.44
C PRO A 48 10.19 -19.77 -14.94
N ALA A 49 11.48 -19.93 -15.27
CA ALA A 49 12.54 -18.99 -14.87
C ALA A 49 12.19 -17.53 -15.23
N TRP A 50 11.49 -17.34 -16.35
CA TRP A 50 10.98 -16.04 -16.77
C TRP A 50 10.02 -15.38 -15.77
N SER A 51 9.15 -16.16 -15.10
CA SER A 51 8.22 -15.63 -14.09
C SER A 51 8.97 -14.98 -12.94
N LYS A 52 10.04 -15.64 -12.47
CA LYS A 52 10.90 -15.15 -11.38
C LYS A 52 11.63 -13.86 -11.77
N VAL A 53 12.23 -13.83 -12.97
CA VAL A 53 12.90 -12.63 -13.51
C VAL A 53 11.92 -11.47 -13.63
N ARG A 54 10.73 -11.71 -14.21
CA ARG A 54 9.69 -10.70 -14.38
C ARG A 54 9.23 -10.11 -13.04
N THR A 55 9.03 -10.94 -12.02
CA THR A 55 8.61 -10.47 -10.70
C THR A 55 9.71 -9.64 -10.02
N TYR A 56 10.97 -10.07 -10.10
CA TYR A 56 12.09 -9.33 -9.49
C TYR A 56 12.38 -7.99 -10.19
N CYS A 57 12.27 -7.97 -11.53
CA CYS A 57 12.56 -6.80 -12.34
C CYS A 57 11.31 -5.97 -12.68
N ARG A 58 10.16 -6.22 -12.04
CA ARG A 58 8.86 -5.61 -12.39
C ARG A 58 8.92 -4.08 -12.35
N ASP A 59 9.52 -3.50 -11.32
CA ASP A 59 9.70 -2.04 -11.19
C ASP A 59 10.54 -1.47 -12.35
N ALA A 60 11.67 -2.12 -12.66
CA ALA A 60 12.55 -1.68 -13.73
C ALA A 60 11.88 -1.78 -15.11
N PHE A 61 11.15 -2.87 -15.38
CA PHE A 61 10.38 -2.99 -16.62
C PHE A 61 9.27 -1.95 -16.71
N SER A 62 8.60 -1.67 -15.60
CA SER A 62 7.54 -0.67 -15.53
C SER A 62 8.07 0.74 -15.88
N GLU A 63 9.20 1.14 -15.30
CA GLU A 63 9.89 2.41 -15.63
C GLU A 63 10.43 2.45 -17.07
N PHE A 64 10.98 1.33 -17.56
CA PHE A 64 11.44 1.19 -18.94
C PHE A 64 10.30 1.40 -19.94
N PHE A 65 9.20 0.67 -19.82
CA PHE A 65 8.08 0.75 -20.75
C PHE A 65 7.34 2.09 -20.63
N GLY A 66 7.19 2.64 -19.42
CA GLY A 66 6.62 3.96 -19.23
C GLY A 66 7.42 5.06 -19.92
N THR A 67 8.74 5.04 -19.77
CA THR A 67 9.62 6.04 -20.41
C THR A 67 9.71 5.83 -21.92
N MET A 68 9.67 4.58 -22.39
CA MET A 68 9.60 4.26 -23.82
C MET A 68 8.33 4.84 -24.46
N ILE A 69 7.16 4.67 -23.83
CA ILE A 69 5.89 5.23 -24.31
C ILE A 69 5.93 6.76 -24.31
N LEU A 70 6.49 7.38 -23.26
CA LEU A 70 6.70 8.83 -23.20
C LEU A 70 7.49 9.31 -24.43
N ILE A 71 8.59 8.66 -24.77
CA ILE A 71 9.43 9.04 -25.92
C ILE A 71 8.74 8.74 -27.26
N LEU A 72 8.05 7.61 -27.40
CA LEU A 72 7.34 7.27 -28.65
C LEU A 72 6.36 8.37 -29.07
N PHE A 73 5.59 8.91 -28.11
CA PHE A 73 4.66 10.00 -28.37
C PHE A 73 5.37 11.36 -28.50
N GLY A 74 6.34 11.64 -27.63
CA GLY A 74 7.10 12.89 -27.63
C GLY A 74 7.93 13.10 -28.89
N ASP A 75 8.87 12.21 -29.17
CA ASP A 75 9.71 12.30 -30.37
C ASP A 75 8.87 12.09 -31.63
N GLY A 76 7.84 11.24 -31.56
CA GLY A 76 6.93 10.99 -32.67
C GLY A 76 6.16 12.23 -33.13
N VAL A 77 5.68 13.07 -32.19
CA VAL A 77 5.00 14.32 -32.55
C VAL A 77 5.99 15.36 -33.08
N VAL A 78 7.21 15.43 -32.52
CA VAL A 78 8.25 16.34 -33.04
C VAL A 78 8.66 15.94 -34.46
N ALA A 79 8.89 14.65 -34.70
CA ALA A 79 9.20 14.11 -36.03
C ALA A 79 8.12 14.48 -37.04
N GLN A 80 6.85 14.29 -36.69
CA GLN A 80 5.73 14.62 -37.57
C GLN A 80 5.71 16.11 -37.92
N VAL A 81 5.86 17.01 -36.94
CA VAL A 81 5.86 18.46 -37.18
C VAL A 81 7.07 18.89 -38.01
N THR A 82 8.27 18.46 -37.61
CA THR A 82 9.52 18.85 -38.28
C THR A 82 9.56 18.33 -39.72
N LEU A 83 9.34 17.03 -39.92
CA LEU A 83 9.54 16.39 -41.23
C LEU A 83 8.44 16.76 -42.23
N SER A 84 7.24 17.12 -41.75
CA SER A 84 6.17 17.68 -42.59
C SER A 84 6.29 19.18 -42.82
N LYS A 85 7.36 19.84 -42.32
CA LYS A 85 7.54 21.30 -42.40
C LYS A 85 6.34 22.09 -41.84
N GLY A 86 5.73 21.56 -40.78
CA GLY A 86 4.57 22.17 -40.12
C GLY A 86 3.20 21.88 -40.77
N GLU A 87 3.14 21.08 -41.85
CA GLU A 87 1.85 20.78 -42.50
C GLU A 87 0.97 19.81 -41.70
N LYS A 88 1.58 18.96 -40.84
CA LYS A 88 0.87 17.95 -40.02
C LYS A 88 0.89 18.26 -38.52
N GLY A 89 1.14 19.53 -38.16
CA GLY A 89 1.04 20.01 -36.79
C GLY A 89 1.92 21.23 -36.55
N ASP A 90 1.77 21.80 -35.36
CA ASP A 90 2.49 22.99 -34.90
C ASP A 90 3.08 22.77 -33.49
N TYR A 91 3.59 23.85 -32.89
CA TYR A 91 4.14 23.81 -31.54
C TYR A 91 3.12 23.39 -30.46
N GLN A 92 1.83 23.71 -30.64
CA GLN A 92 0.78 23.25 -29.72
C GLN A 92 0.56 21.75 -29.85
N SER A 93 0.58 21.20 -31.07
CA SER A 93 0.50 19.75 -31.27
C SER A 93 1.65 19.01 -30.59
N ILE A 94 2.86 19.58 -30.59
CA ILE A 94 4.01 19.05 -29.84
C ILE A 94 3.68 18.99 -28.34
N SER A 95 3.13 20.06 -27.77
CA SER A 95 2.76 20.12 -26.35
C SER A 95 1.69 19.07 -26.00
N TRP A 96 0.71 18.84 -26.88
CA TRP A 96 -0.27 17.75 -26.74
C TRP A 96 0.37 16.37 -26.75
N GLY A 97 1.26 16.11 -27.71
CA GLY A 97 1.92 14.80 -27.84
C GLY A 97 2.79 14.45 -26.63
N TRP A 98 3.56 15.41 -26.10
CA TRP A 98 4.32 15.20 -24.86
C TRP A 98 3.42 14.98 -23.65
N GLY A 99 2.33 15.74 -23.52
CA GLY A 99 1.34 15.52 -22.45
C GLY A 99 0.73 14.12 -22.50
N ILE A 100 0.29 13.67 -23.69
CA ILE A 100 -0.28 12.33 -23.90
C ILE A 100 0.76 11.25 -23.59
N GLY A 101 2.00 11.45 -24.04
CA GLY A 101 3.11 10.54 -23.77
C GLY A 101 3.35 10.34 -22.27
N VAL A 102 3.34 11.41 -21.48
CA VAL A 102 3.47 11.29 -20.02
C VAL A 102 2.28 10.57 -19.42
N MET A 103 1.04 10.92 -19.77
CA MET A 103 -0.15 10.25 -19.22
C MET A 103 -0.16 8.74 -19.50
N LEU A 104 0.07 8.34 -20.75
CA LEU A 104 0.11 6.93 -21.14
C LEU A 104 1.33 6.21 -20.54
N GLY A 105 2.46 6.90 -20.46
CA GLY A 105 3.65 6.41 -19.78
C GLY A 105 3.39 6.13 -18.30
N VAL A 106 2.66 7.02 -17.61
CA VAL A 106 2.25 6.84 -16.21
C VAL A 106 1.30 5.66 -16.06
N TYR A 107 0.32 5.50 -16.96
CA TYR A 107 -0.56 4.33 -16.93
C TYR A 107 0.22 3.01 -17.11
N ALA A 108 1.21 2.98 -18.01
CA ALA A 108 2.05 1.80 -18.23
C ALA A 108 3.06 1.54 -17.10
N SER A 109 3.43 2.58 -16.34
CA SER A 109 4.45 2.51 -15.28
C SER A 109 3.88 2.49 -13.85
N GLY A 110 2.55 2.37 -13.68
CA GLY A 110 1.89 2.46 -12.38
C GLY A 110 2.42 1.50 -11.31
N ILE A 111 2.90 0.32 -11.71
CA ILE A 111 3.48 -0.69 -10.81
C ILE A 111 4.69 -0.13 -10.03
N SER A 112 5.52 0.68 -10.69
CA SER A 112 6.75 1.24 -10.11
C SER A 112 6.53 2.55 -9.33
N GLY A 113 5.32 3.11 -9.35
CA GLY A 113 5.04 4.47 -8.90
C GLY A 113 5.12 5.53 -10.02
N ALA A 114 5.47 5.11 -11.24
CA ALA A 114 5.43 5.91 -12.45
C ALA A 114 6.27 7.20 -12.42
N HIS A 115 7.54 7.09 -12.01
CA HIS A 115 8.40 8.27 -11.96
C HIS A 115 8.82 8.74 -13.35
N ILE A 116 9.19 7.80 -14.23
CA ILE A 116 9.58 7.97 -15.66
C ILE A 116 10.54 9.14 -15.95
N ASN A 117 11.25 9.58 -14.90
CA ASN A 117 12.14 10.73 -14.87
C ASN A 117 13.12 10.56 -13.69
N PRO A 118 14.44 10.53 -13.96
CA PRO A 118 15.44 10.41 -12.92
C PRO A 118 15.38 11.56 -11.89
N ALA A 119 15.10 12.79 -12.30
CA ALA A 119 15.01 13.93 -11.40
C ALA A 119 13.79 13.83 -10.45
N VAL A 120 12.65 13.34 -10.95
CA VAL A 120 11.46 13.05 -10.13
C VAL A 120 11.75 11.92 -9.15
N THR A 121 12.43 10.86 -9.60
CA THR A 121 12.84 9.75 -8.72
C THR A 121 13.74 10.25 -7.60
N PHE A 122 14.72 11.10 -7.93
CA PHE A 122 15.62 11.71 -6.96
C PHE A 122 14.88 12.59 -5.95
N ALA A 123 13.96 13.45 -6.40
CA ALA A 123 13.16 14.28 -5.51
C ALA A 123 12.31 13.41 -4.55
N ASN A 124 11.75 12.31 -5.03
CA ASN A 124 11.05 11.35 -4.15
C ASN A 124 11.99 10.65 -3.15
N CYS A 125 13.27 10.40 -3.50
CA CYS A 125 14.26 9.92 -2.53
C CYS A 125 14.51 10.93 -1.41
N VAL A 126 14.55 12.22 -1.76
CA VAL A 126 14.79 13.31 -0.82
C VAL A 126 13.58 13.53 0.09
N PHE A 127 12.37 13.63 -0.48
CA PHE A 127 11.19 14.15 0.22
C PHE A 127 10.12 13.13 0.59
N ARG A 128 10.10 11.94 -0.05
CA ARG A 128 9.02 10.92 0.11
C ARG A 128 9.53 9.55 0.54
N LYS A 129 10.73 9.50 1.15
CA LYS A 129 11.39 8.27 1.64
C LYS A 129 11.55 7.18 0.56
N PHE A 130 11.59 7.54 -0.72
CA PHE A 130 11.81 6.56 -1.77
C PHE A 130 13.23 5.95 -1.61
N PRO A 131 13.40 4.60 -1.71
CA PRO A 131 14.68 3.99 -1.37
C PRO A 131 15.81 4.42 -2.32
N TRP A 132 16.86 5.05 -1.78
CA TRP A 132 18.05 5.46 -2.54
C TRP A 132 18.72 4.34 -3.35
N ARG A 133 18.60 3.09 -2.90
CA ARG A 133 19.12 1.91 -3.63
C ARG A 133 18.36 1.62 -4.93
N LYS A 134 17.09 2.04 -5.03
CA LYS A 134 16.27 1.88 -6.25
C LYS A 134 16.55 2.98 -7.28
N PHE A 135 17.01 4.15 -6.85
CA PHE A 135 17.34 5.27 -7.74
C PHE A 135 18.21 4.88 -8.96
N PRO A 136 19.37 4.21 -8.81
CA PRO A 136 20.18 3.84 -9.97
C PRO A 136 19.48 2.83 -10.90
N VAL A 137 18.65 1.93 -10.35
CA VAL A 137 17.89 0.96 -11.14
C VAL A 137 16.83 1.66 -11.99
N TYR A 138 16.09 2.60 -11.38
CA TYR A 138 15.08 3.42 -12.06
C TYR A 138 15.73 4.29 -13.14
N ALA A 139 16.82 4.99 -12.82
CA ALA A 139 17.51 5.86 -13.77
C ALA A 139 18.03 5.09 -14.99
N ILE A 140 18.63 3.91 -14.80
CA ILE A 140 19.09 3.06 -15.91
C ILE A 140 17.90 2.56 -16.74
N ALA A 141 16.83 2.08 -16.08
CA ALA A 141 15.64 1.60 -16.78
C ALA A 141 14.98 2.71 -17.62
N GLN A 142 14.84 3.91 -17.07
CA GLN A 142 14.29 5.09 -17.75
C GLN A 142 15.14 5.48 -18.95
N ILE A 143 16.46 5.57 -18.80
CA ILE A 143 17.39 5.88 -19.92
C ILE A 143 17.28 4.83 -21.02
N LEU A 144 17.30 3.54 -20.67
CA LEU A 144 17.17 2.46 -21.66
C LEU A 144 15.80 2.48 -22.36
N GLY A 145 14.73 2.78 -21.63
CA GLY A 145 13.39 2.94 -22.19
C GLY A 145 13.34 4.09 -23.19
N ALA A 146 13.94 5.23 -22.83
CA ALA A 146 14.03 6.40 -23.69
C ALA A 146 14.86 6.13 -24.96
N MET A 147 16.01 5.45 -24.81
CA MET A 147 16.82 5.00 -25.95
C MET A 147 16.02 4.10 -26.90
N CYS A 148 15.28 3.14 -26.34
CA CYS A 148 14.45 2.23 -27.13
C CYS A 148 13.35 2.99 -27.90
N GLY A 149 12.65 3.91 -27.23
CA GLY A 149 11.64 4.76 -27.86
C GLY A 149 12.20 5.57 -29.03
N ALA A 150 13.34 6.24 -28.82
CA ALA A 150 13.98 7.06 -29.85
C ALA A 150 14.45 6.22 -31.05
N ALA A 151 15.00 5.01 -30.80
CA ALA A 151 15.39 4.10 -31.86
C ALA A 151 14.19 3.63 -32.70
N ILE A 152 13.04 3.38 -32.06
CA ILE A 152 11.79 3.03 -32.75
C ILE A 152 11.30 4.21 -33.59
N VAL A 153 11.28 5.43 -33.04
CA VAL A 153 10.86 6.64 -33.79
C VAL A 153 11.79 6.90 -34.98
N TYR A 154 13.11 6.80 -34.78
CA TYR A 154 14.07 6.91 -35.87
C TYR A 154 13.80 5.87 -36.97
N GLY A 155 13.62 4.60 -36.59
CA GLY A 155 13.30 3.54 -37.54
C GLY A 155 12.02 3.83 -38.34
N ASN A 156 10.98 4.33 -37.66
CA ASN A 156 9.70 4.67 -38.27
C ASN A 156 9.80 5.86 -39.25
N TYR A 157 10.60 6.88 -38.93
CA TYR A 157 10.73 8.10 -39.72
C TYR A 157 11.98 8.17 -40.61
N ARG A 158 12.78 7.10 -40.67
CA ARG A 158 14.09 7.10 -41.36
C ARG A 158 14.03 7.65 -42.78
N SER A 159 13.07 7.20 -43.59
CA SER A 159 12.93 7.65 -44.98
C SER A 159 12.58 9.14 -45.10
N ALA A 160 11.73 9.65 -44.20
CA ALA A 160 11.38 11.06 -44.16
C ALA A 160 12.55 11.91 -43.66
N ILE A 161 13.32 11.43 -42.68
CA ILE A 161 14.57 12.06 -42.23
C ILE A 161 15.57 12.14 -43.39
N ASP A 162 15.79 11.03 -44.11
CA ASP A 162 16.68 10.99 -45.27
C ASP A 162 16.26 12.03 -46.33
N GLN A 163 14.96 12.16 -46.60
CA GLN A 163 14.46 13.16 -47.54
C GLN A 163 14.64 14.60 -47.02
N PHE A 164 14.36 14.83 -45.74
CA PHE A 164 14.44 16.17 -45.13
C PHE A 164 15.88 16.69 -45.06
N GLU A 165 16.83 15.81 -44.73
CA GLU A 165 18.25 16.14 -44.60
C GLU A 165 19.01 16.11 -45.94
N GLY A 166 18.41 15.54 -46.99
CA GLY A 166 18.94 15.53 -48.35
C GLY A 166 19.68 14.25 -48.77
N GLY A 167 19.59 13.17 -48.00
CA GLY A 167 20.12 11.85 -48.37
C GLY A 167 20.20 10.82 -47.23
N ALA A 168 20.39 9.54 -47.59
CA ALA A 168 20.32 8.38 -46.69
C ALA A 168 21.39 8.30 -45.58
N HIS A 169 22.45 9.12 -45.68
CA HIS A 169 23.61 9.12 -44.78
C HIS A 169 23.95 10.52 -44.28
N ILE A 170 23.01 11.46 -44.44
CA ILE A 170 23.14 12.82 -43.94
C ILE A 170 22.36 12.89 -42.64
N ARG A 171 23.03 13.24 -41.55
CA ARG A 171 22.46 13.41 -40.20
C ARG A 171 22.96 14.71 -39.63
N THR A 172 22.06 15.63 -39.36
CA THR A 172 22.40 17.04 -39.13
C THR A 172 21.82 17.56 -37.82
N VAL A 173 22.61 18.41 -37.15
CA VAL A 173 22.33 18.89 -35.79
C VAL A 173 21.92 20.38 -35.82
N PRO A 174 20.93 20.81 -35.01
CA PRO A 174 20.54 22.22 -34.93
C PRO A 174 21.73 23.13 -34.62
N GLY A 175 21.77 24.28 -35.30
CA GLY A 175 22.90 25.22 -35.27
C GLY A 175 24.05 24.92 -36.24
N TYR A 176 24.05 23.76 -36.90
CA TYR A 176 25.05 23.39 -37.92
C TYR A 176 24.45 23.21 -39.33
N SER A 177 23.13 23.02 -39.44
CA SER A 177 22.43 22.87 -40.71
C SER A 177 21.01 23.46 -40.63
N PRO A 178 20.50 24.10 -41.71
CA PRO A 178 19.11 24.55 -41.78
C PRO A 178 18.10 23.39 -41.93
N THR A 179 18.56 22.20 -42.31
CA THR A 179 17.73 20.99 -42.43
C THR A 179 17.96 20.01 -41.28
N ALA A 180 18.41 20.51 -40.12
CA ALA A 180 18.72 19.68 -38.96
C ALA A 180 17.51 18.92 -38.40
N THR A 181 17.69 17.62 -38.16
CA THR A 181 16.65 16.75 -37.56
C THR A 181 17.02 16.18 -36.20
N ALA A 182 18.24 16.39 -35.69
CA ALA A 182 18.61 15.88 -34.36
C ALA A 182 17.70 16.39 -33.23
N GLY A 183 17.05 17.54 -33.44
CA GLY A 183 16.04 18.13 -32.54
C GLY A 183 14.76 17.32 -32.39
N ILE A 184 14.54 16.28 -33.21
CA ILE A 184 13.47 15.31 -33.03
C ILE A 184 13.68 14.48 -31.75
N PHE A 185 14.93 14.14 -31.45
CA PHE A 185 15.28 13.18 -30.41
C PHE A 185 15.63 13.84 -29.09
N CYS A 186 16.31 14.99 -29.13
CA CYS A 186 16.83 15.64 -27.92
C CYS A 186 16.74 17.15 -28.06
N THR A 187 16.77 17.85 -26.93
CA THR A 187 16.51 19.28 -26.93
C THR A 187 17.75 20.09 -27.31
N TYR A 188 17.52 21.21 -27.98
CA TYR A 188 18.51 22.21 -28.33
C TYR A 188 17.92 23.59 -28.01
N PRO A 189 18.71 24.50 -27.43
CA PRO A 189 18.20 25.80 -27.03
C PRO A 189 18.00 26.70 -28.25
N ALA A 190 17.07 27.64 -28.15
CA ALA A 190 16.92 28.69 -29.15
C ALA A 190 18.21 29.53 -29.26
N GLU A 191 18.51 30.04 -30.46
CA GLU A 191 19.81 30.68 -30.77
C GLU A 191 20.12 31.89 -29.90
N PHE A 192 19.10 32.62 -29.42
CA PHE A 192 19.26 33.80 -28.58
C PHE A 192 19.57 33.48 -27.10
N MET A 193 19.47 32.21 -26.69
CA MET A 193 19.55 31.83 -25.29
C MET A 193 20.98 31.84 -24.77
N THR A 194 21.22 32.62 -23.70
CA THR A 194 22.47 32.54 -22.93
C THR A 194 22.52 31.26 -22.10
N ARG A 195 23.71 30.75 -21.77
CA ARG A 195 23.86 29.56 -20.90
C ARG A 195 23.15 29.69 -19.56
N THR A 196 23.16 30.89 -18.97
CA THR A 196 22.43 31.18 -17.72
C THR A 196 20.92 31.09 -17.94
N GLY A 197 20.41 31.67 -19.04
CA GLY A 197 19.00 31.56 -19.40
C GLY A 197 18.57 30.12 -19.66
N GLN A 198 19.38 29.33 -20.38
CA GLN A 198 19.13 27.92 -20.66
C GLN A 198 18.95 27.13 -19.35
N PHE A 199 19.85 27.31 -18.39
CA PHE A 199 19.77 26.66 -17.09
C PHE A 199 18.53 27.11 -16.30
N PHE A 200 18.27 28.41 -16.26
CA PHE A 200 17.15 28.98 -15.50
C PHE A 200 15.78 28.54 -16.05
N SER A 201 15.66 28.46 -17.37
CA SER A 201 14.47 27.96 -18.07
C SER A 201 14.13 26.51 -17.66
N GLU A 202 15.12 25.61 -17.74
CA GLU A 202 14.97 24.21 -17.32
C GLU A 202 14.72 24.07 -15.81
N PHE A 203 15.38 24.91 -15.00
CA PHE A 203 15.19 24.96 -13.55
C PHE A 203 13.75 25.33 -13.18
N ILE A 204 13.18 26.39 -13.78
CA ILE A 204 11.80 26.82 -13.51
C ILE A 204 10.82 25.72 -13.92
N ALA A 205 10.91 25.23 -15.15
CA ALA A 205 9.99 24.23 -15.67
C ALA A 205 10.01 22.94 -14.82
N SER A 206 11.20 22.49 -14.40
CA SER A 206 11.35 21.32 -13.53
C SER A 206 10.88 21.55 -12.10
N SER A 207 10.99 22.80 -11.60
CA SER A 207 10.46 23.19 -10.28
C SER A 207 8.94 23.15 -10.26
N ILE A 208 8.29 23.72 -11.30
CA ILE A 208 6.84 23.68 -11.46
C ILE A 208 6.37 22.22 -11.59
N LEU A 209 7.05 21.42 -12.41
CA LEU A 209 6.76 20.00 -12.57
C LEU A 209 6.69 19.29 -11.21
N MET A 210 7.75 19.40 -10.41
CA MET A 210 7.82 18.65 -9.14
C MET A 210 6.87 19.21 -8.08
N PHE A 211 6.74 20.53 -7.99
CA PHE A 211 5.80 21.19 -7.08
C PHE A 211 4.38 20.68 -7.33
N ILE A 212 3.95 20.64 -8.60
CA ILE A 212 2.60 20.19 -8.96
C ILE A 212 2.48 18.66 -8.84
N ILE A 213 3.52 17.87 -9.15
CA ILE A 213 3.49 16.41 -8.88
C ILE A 213 3.21 16.16 -7.41
N PHE A 214 3.89 16.85 -6.49
CA PHE A 214 3.62 16.71 -5.07
C PHE A 214 2.24 17.21 -4.67
N ALA A 215 1.78 18.35 -5.21
CA ALA A 215 0.41 18.83 -4.97
C ALA A 215 -0.67 17.84 -5.43
N LEU A 216 -0.48 17.20 -6.59
CA LEU A 216 -1.41 16.21 -7.13
C LEU A 216 -1.37 14.88 -6.39
N LYS A 217 -0.26 14.58 -5.69
CA LYS A 217 -0.08 13.36 -4.91
C LYS A 217 -0.32 13.53 -3.42
N ASP A 218 -0.62 14.74 -2.98
CA ASP A 218 -0.88 15.06 -1.58
C ASP A 218 -2.38 15.07 -1.30
N ASP A 219 -2.86 14.05 -0.58
CA ASP A 219 -4.25 13.94 -0.14
C ASP A 219 -4.60 14.96 0.98
N GLY A 220 -3.60 15.62 1.58
CA GLY A 220 -3.78 16.78 2.46
C GLY A 220 -4.08 18.08 1.71
N ASN A 221 -3.89 18.10 0.40
CA ASN A 221 -4.36 19.11 -0.54
C ASN A 221 -5.56 18.56 -1.32
N ILE A 222 -5.98 19.19 -2.43
CA ILE A 222 -7.07 18.66 -3.27
C ILE A 222 -6.76 17.24 -3.75
N GLY A 223 -5.50 16.96 -4.12
CA GLY A 223 -5.06 15.66 -4.64
C GLY A 223 -5.73 15.27 -5.97
N ALA A 224 -5.06 14.47 -6.79
CA ALA A 224 -5.64 14.01 -8.06
C ALA A 224 -6.19 12.58 -7.97
N GLY A 225 -5.76 11.79 -6.98
CA GLY A 225 -6.19 10.40 -6.80
C GLY A 225 -6.09 9.58 -8.11
N PRO A 226 -7.15 8.85 -8.52
CA PRO A 226 -7.18 8.10 -9.78
C PRO A 226 -6.98 8.95 -11.04
N LEU A 227 -7.24 10.25 -10.98
CA LEU A 227 -7.05 11.19 -12.09
C LEU A 227 -5.61 11.69 -12.21
N THR A 228 -4.68 11.23 -11.36
CA THR A 228 -3.26 11.64 -11.43
C THR A 228 -2.71 11.59 -12.88
N PRO A 229 -2.89 10.51 -13.67
CA PRO A 229 -2.32 10.47 -15.02
C PRO A 229 -2.88 11.57 -15.93
N LEU A 230 -4.19 11.85 -15.84
CA LEU A 230 -4.84 12.92 -16.60
C LEU A 230 -4.41 14.31 -16.11
N ALA A 231 -4.21 14.50 -14.81
CA ALA A 231 -3.69 15.76 -14.30
C ALA A 231 -2.24 16.00 -14.77
N LEU A 232 -1.40 14.96 -14.79
CA LEU A 232 -0.03 15.04 -15.31
C LEU A 232 0.00 15.33 -16.82
N PHE A 233 -0.98 14.87 -17.60
CA PHE A 233 -1.17 15.31 -18.98
C PHE A 233 -1.24 16.86 -19.05
N PHE A 234 -2.12 17.48 -18.25
CA PHE A 234 -2.30 18.93 -18.28
C PHE A 234 -1.09 19.69 -17.75
N VAL A 235 -0.36 19.14 -16.77
CA VAL A 235 0.88 19.73 -16.26
C VAL A 235 1.94 19.80 -17.38
N ILE A 236 2.16 18.70 -18.08
CA ILE A 236 3.18 18.63 -19.13
C ILE A 236 2.77 19.44 -20.35
N PHE A 237 1.49 19.38 -20.73
CA PHE A 237 0.93 20.24 -21.77
C PHE A 237 1.15 21.72 -21.43
N GLY A 238 0.82 22.14 -20.21
CA GLY A 238 1.00 23.51 -19.74
C GLY A 238 2.47 23.95 -19.72
N ILE A 239 3.37 23.09 -19.25
CA ILE A 239 4.81 23.38 -19.27
C ILE A 239 5.31 23.54 -20.71
N GLY A 240 4.94 22.64 -21.63
CA GLY A 240 5.33 22.73 -23.04
C GLY A 240 4.81 24.00 -23.71
N ALA A 241 3.54 24.34 -23.47
CA ALA A 241 2.87 25.50 -24.05
C ALA A 241 3.39 26.83 -23.50
N CYS A 242 3.77 26.90 -22.22
CA CYS A 242 4.17 28.16 -21.57
C CYS A 242 5.68 28.37 -21.47
N PHE A 243 6.47 27.32 -21.30
CA PHE A 243 7.90 27.41 -20.97
C PHE A 243 8.81 26.72 -21.99
N GLY A 244 8.24 26.19 -23.07
CA GLY A 244 9.00 25.27 -23.90
C GLY A 244 9.80 25.87 -25.06
N TRP A 245 9.49 27.08 -25.52
CA TRP A 245 10.14 27.66 -26.70
C TRP A 245 11.66 27.84 -26.54
N GLU A 246 12.09 28.26 -25.35
CA GLU A 246 13.48 28.63 -25.09
C GLU A 246 14.44 27.44 -25.17
N THR A 247 14.04 26.28 -24.65
CA THR A 247 14.94 25.14 -24.40
C THR A 247 14.37 23.80 -24.85
N GLY A 248 13.09 23.71 -25.24
CA GLY A 248 12.42 22.43 -25.48
C GLY A 248 11.97 21.72 -24.19
N TYR A 249 12.04 22.42 -23.05
CA TYR A 249 11.53 22.00 -21.73
C TYR A 249 11.93 20.57 -21.36
N ALA A 250 13.20 20.21 -21.52
CA ALA A 250 13.68 18.85 -21.33
C ALA A 250 13.17 18.23 -20.02
N ILE A 251 13.34 18.95 -18.90
CA ILE A 251 12.85 18.67 -17.52
C ILE A 251 13.08 17.25 -16.99
N ASN A 252 13.81 16.43 -17.74
CA ASN A 252 13.96 15.00 -17.54
C ASN A 252 15.25 14.52 -18.22
N LEU A 253 16.20 14.04 -17.41
CA LEU A 253 17.47 13.51 -17.92
C LEU A 253 17.26 12.34 -18.88
N ALA A 254 16.37 11.39 -18.57
CA ALA A 254 16.16 10.23 -19.42
C ALA A 254 15.56 10.62 -20.77
N ARG A 255 14.65 11.61 -20.77
CA ARG A 255 14.02 12.17 -21.98
C ARG A 255 15.05 12.75 -22.94
N ASP A 256 16.09 13.43 -22.44
CA ASP A 256 17.09 14.05 -23.30
C ASP A 256 18.29 13.13 -23.57
N PHE A 257 18.92 12.63 -22.51
CA PHE A 257 20.19 11.91 -22.61
C PHE A 257 20.07 10.59 -23.37
N GLY A 258 19.00 9.82 -23.14
CA GLY A 258 18.80 8.53 -23.81
C GLY A 258 18.71 8.69 -25.33
N PRO A 259 17.74 9.48 -25.83
CA PRO A 259 17.62 9.79 -27.25
C PRO A 259 18.85 10.49 -27.86
N ARG A 260 19.54 11.36 -27.10
CA ARG A 260 20.81 11.99 -27.53
C ARG A 260 21.93 10.98 -27.73
N LEU A 261 22.02 9.98 -26.86
CA LEU A 261 22.97 8.88 -27.03
C LEU A 261 22.64 8.05 -28.27
N VAL A 262 21.36 7.80 -28.53
CA VAL A 262 20.89 7.10 -29.73
C VAL A 262 21.19 7.90 -31.00
N SER A 263 20.93 9.20 -31.03
CA SER A 263 21.25 10.03 -32.20
C SER A 263 22.76 10.07 -32.46
N TYR A 264 23.59 10.12 -31.42
CA TYR A 264 25.04 9.95 -31.56
C TYR A 264 25.41 8.60 -32.19
N MET A 265 24.84 7.50 -31.68
CA MET A 265 25.09 6.14 -32.19
C MET A 265 24.63 5.93 -33.64
N ILE A 266 23.55 6.60 -34.06
CA ILE A 266 23.00 6.54 -35.42
C ILE A 266 23.87 7.30 -36.44
N GLY A 267 24.69 8.25 -35.97
CA GLY A 267 25.64 8.96 -36.83
C GLY A 267 25.38 10.46 -36.98
N TYR A 268 24.62 11.09 -36.07
CA TYR A 268 24.49 12.56 -36.04
C TYR A 268 25.79 13.30 -35.65
N GLY A 269 26.83 12.56 -35.27
CA GLY A 269 28.17 13.11 -35.03
C GLY A 269 28.34 13.74 -33.64
N PRO A 270 29.58 14.12 -33.26
CA PRO A 270 29.88 14.73 -31.96
C PRO A 270 29.19 16.08 -31.71
N GLU A 271 28.62 16.70 -32.75
CA GLU A 271 27.90 17.97 -32.72
C GLU A 271 26.70 17.92 -31.77
N VAL A 272 26.07 16.75 -31.58
CA VAL A 272 24.97 16.55 -30.60
C VAL A 272 25.39 16.89 -29.15
N TRP A 273 26.70 16.90 -28.87
CA TRP A 273 27.27 17.26 -27.56
C TRP A 273 27.83 18.69 -27.52
N ARG A 274 27.95 19.37 -28.67
CA ARG A 274 28.57 20.71 -28.78
C ARG A 274 27.58 21.82 -29.10
N ALA A 275 26.46 21.49 -29.75
CA ALA A 275 25.41 22.44 -30.12
C ALA A 275 24.91 23.24 -28.91
N GLY A 276 24.45 24.46 -29.17
CA GLY A 276 23.94 25.36 -28.13
C GLY A 276 24.99 25.79 -27.10
N ASN A 277 26.27 25.83 -27.48
CA ASN A 277 27.41 26.10 -26.59
C ASN A 277 27.52 25.06 -25.46
N TYR A 278 27.60 23.78 -25.84
CA TYR A 278 27.62 22.63 -24.93
C TYR A 278 26.37 22.53 -24.05
N TYR A 279 25.19 22.71 -24.64
CA TYR A 279 23.92 22.69 -23.90
C TYR A 279 23.62 21.33 -23.25
N PHE A 280 24.13 20.22 -23.78
CA PHE A 280 23.78 18.84 -23.38
C PHE A 280 23.76 18.56 -21.86
N TRP A 281 24.64 19.18 -21.08
CA TRP A 281 24.72 18.92 -19.64
C TRP A 281 23.59 19.60 -18.86
N ILE A 282 23.00 20.67 -19.40
CA ILE A 282 21.93 21.43 -18.74
C ILE A 282 20.71 20.54 -18.45
N PRO A 283 20.10 19.86 -19.44
CA PRO A 283 18.98 18.95 -19.18
C PRO A 283 19.36 17.72 -18.35
N MET A 284 20.65 17.46 -18.10
CA MET A 284 21.11 16.41 -17.19
C MET A 284 21.22 16.88 -15.73
N VAL A 285 21.37 18.18 -15.49
CA VAL A 285 21.68 18.73 -14.17
C VAL A 285 20.57 19.65 -13.66
N ALA A 286 20.11 20.60 -14.48
CA ALA A 286 19.10 21.57 -14.08
C ALA A 286 17.79 20.92 -13.60
N PRO A 287 17.29 19.82 -14.21
CA PRO A 287 16.09 19.16 -13.71
C PRO A 287 16.22 18.59 -12.29
N PHE A 288 17.38 18.06 -11.90
CA PHE A 288 17.58 17.58 -10.52
C PHE A 288 17.49 18.72 -9.51
N ILE A 289 18.10 19.87 -9.83
CA ILE A 289 18.09 21.04 -8.98
C ILE A 289 16.68 21.65 -8.93
N GLY A 290 16.03 21.78 -10.08
CA GLY A 290 14.66 22.28 -10.20
C GLY A 290 13.65 21.39 -9.48
N CYS A 291 13.62 20.08 -9.74
CA CYS A 291 12.70 19.19 -9.05
C CYS A 291 12.94 19.17 -7.53
N THR A 292 14.20 19.19 -7.09
CA THR A 292 14.50 19.27 -5.66
C THR A 292 14.00 20.58 -5.05
N PHE A 293 14.20 21.71 -5.74
CA PHE A 293 13.71 23.01 -5.29
C PHE A 293 12.18 23.10 -5.29
N GLY A 294 11.51 22.66 -6.34
CA GLY A 294 10.05 22.62 -6.42
C GLY A 294 9.42 21.73 -5.35
N GLY A 295 10.02 20.54 -5.12
CA GLY A 295 9.61 19.67 -4.02
C GLY A 295 9.81 20.30 -2.65
N TRP A 296 10.96 20.96 -2.43
CA TRP A 296 11.23 21.72 -1.21
C TRP A 296 10.24 22.86 -1.01
N MET A 297 9.89 23.62 -2.06
CA MET A 297 8.92 24.70 -1.97
C MET A 297 7.54 24.18 -1.56
N TYR A 298 7.07 23.09 -2.19
CA TYR A 298 5.81 22.49 -1.80
C TYR A 298 5.85 22.03 -0.35
N ASP A 299 6.94 21.38 0.05
CA ASP A 299 7.09 20.84 1.39
C ASP A 299 7.22 21.89 2.47
N MET A 300 7.91 23.00 2.20
CA MET A 300 8.15 24.06 3.16
C MET A 300 6.90 24.88 3.45
N PHE A 301 6.02 25.06 2.46
CA PHE A 301 4.91 26.00 2.56
C PHE A 301 3.53 25.36 2.61
N LEU A 302 3.34 24.17 2.04
CA LEU A 302 2.02 23.57 1.88
C LEU A 302 1.92 22.18 2.52
N TYR A 303 2.96 21.35 2.43
CA TYR A 303 2.92 19.98 2.90
C TYR A 303 3.15 19.87 4.40
N THR A 304 2.36 19.04 5.09
CA THR A 304 2.49 18.79 6.54
C THR A 304 2.90 17.35 6.89
N GLY A 305 3.15 16.49 5.90
CA GLY A 305 3.51 15.09 6.11
C GLY A 305 4.88 14.87 6.74
N THR A 306 5.01 13.84 7.58
CA THR A 306 6.23 13.50 8.37
C THR A 306 7.30 12.75 7.59
N ASP A 307 7.00 12.35 6.37
CA ASP A 307 7.91 11.75 5.41
C ASP A 307 8.88 12.76 4.79
N SER A 308 8.50 14.03 4.69
CA SER A 308 9.40 15.11 4.29
C SER A 308 10.49 15.37 5.34
N PRO A 309 11.76 15.56 4.93
CA PRO A 309 12.80 16.04 5.84
C PRO A 309 12.51 17.45 6.39
N VAL A 310 11.80 18.30 5.62
CA VAL A 310 11.48 19.68 6.01
C VAL A 310 10.59 19.72 7.26
N ASN A 311 9.69 18.75 7.39
CA ASN A 311 8.75 18.62 8.51
C ASN A 311 9.31 17.78 9.68
N THR A 312 10.62 17.53 9.71
CA THR A 312 11.28 16.78 10.80
C THR A 312 12.31 17.63 11.55
N PRO A 313 12.56 17.34 12.85
CA PRO A 313 13.58 18.06 13.61
C PRO A 313 14.94 18.10 12.90
N TYR A 314 15.60 19.26 12.93
CA TYR A 314 16.87 19.53 12.23
C TYR A 314 16.79 19.41 10.69
N GLY A 315 15.62 19.61 10.09
CA GLY A 315 15.43 19.59 8.63
C GLY A 315 15.84 18.26 7.98
N GLY A 316 15.76 17.17 8.74
CA GLY A 316 16.13 15.84 8.27
C GLY A 316 17.63 15.64 7.97
N LEU A 317 18.54 16.57 8.33
CA LEU A 317 19.99 16.42 8.07
C LEU A 317 20.58 15.12 8.64
N ARG A 318 20.01 14.61 9.74
CA ARG A 318 20.39 13.29 10.29
C ARG A 318 20.17 12.15 9.30
N ARG A 319 19.20 12.25 8.38
CA ARG A 319 18.93 11.25 7.33
C ARG A 319 19.98 11.25 6.21
N LEU A 320 20.73 12.34 6.03
CA LEU A 320 21.74 12.49 4.97
C LEU A 320 23.16 12.11 5.45
N ILE A 321 23.45 12.27 6.74
CA ILE A 321 24.81 12.12 7.30
C ILE A 321 25.01 10.73 7.94
N GLN A 322 23.94 10.08 8.38
CA GLN A 322 24.01 8.69 8.82
C GLN A 322 23.62 7.80 7.64
N PRO A 323 24.53 6.95 7.11
CA PRO A 323 24.06 5.74 6.47
C PRO A 323 23.11 5.09 7.48
N VAL A 324 21.99 4.52 7.02
CA VAL A 324 21.24 3.61 7.88
C VAL A 324 22.16 2.42 8.15
N GLU A 325 23.03 2.60 9.14
CA GLU A 325 23.81 1.56 9.74
C GLU A 325 22.75 0.68 10.36
N LYS A 326 22.60 -0.51 9.78
CA LYS A 326 21.81 -1.58 10.34
C LYS A 326 22.54 -1.96 11.62
N LYS A 327 22.39 -1.18 12.70
CA LYS A 327 22.92 -1.54 14.00
C LYS A 327 22.14 -2.77 14.42
N SER A 328 22.82 -3.90 14.32
CA SER A 328 22.56 -5.05 15.16
C SER A 328 22.53 -4.54 16.59
N ILE A 329 21.33 -4.38 17.13
CA ILE A 329 21.17 -4.30 18.58
C ILE A 329 21.42 -5.73 19.03
N ASP A 330 22.67 -5.97 19.42
CA ASP A 330 23.03 -7.15 20.18
C ASP A 330 22.21 -7.14 21.46
N SER A 331 21.62 -8.28 21.75
CA SER A 331 21.05 -8.59 23.04
C SER A 331 22.14 -8.41 24.11
N GLN A 332 21.79 -7.69 25.19
CA GLN A 332 22.55 -7.56 26.45
C GLN A 332 23.71 -6.54 26.46
N SER A 333 23.39 -5.28 26.76
CA SER A 333 24.17 -4.48 27.72
C SER A 333 23.33 -3.31 28.26
N GLN A 334 23.15 -3.29 29.57
CA GLN A 334 22.56 -2.18 30.35
C GLN A 334 23.33 -0.85 30.12
N ILE A 335 22.70 0.34 30.21
CA ILE A 335 22.72 1.37 31.30
C ILE A 335 22.64 2.77 30.57
N PRO A 336 22.23 3.96 31.10
CA PRO A 336 21.33 4.39 32.18
C PRO A 336 20.25 5.42 31.72
N TRP A 337 19.07 5.41 32.34
CA TRP A 337 18.17 6.58 32.29
C TRP A 337 18.63 7.63 33.32
N LYS A 338 19.21 8.74 32.88
CA LYS A 338 19.28 9.97 33.68
C LYS A 338 18.15 10.90 33.23
N MET A 339 17.12 10.97 34.06
CA MET A 339 16.19 12.11 34.07
C MET A 339 16.95 13.39 34.41
N ALA A 340 16.62 14.49 33.73
CA ALA A 340 16.89 15.84 34.20
C ALA A 340 15.55 16.59 34.36
N PRO A 341 15.38 17.41 35.41
CA PRO A 341 14.07 17.72 35.98
C PRO A 341 13.46 18.94 35.30
N TYR A 342 12.14 18.90 35.05
CA TYR A 342 11.34 20.11 35.01
C TYR A 342 10.30 20.02 36.12
N ARG A 343 10.64 20.64 37.24
CA ARG A 343 9.77 20.85 38.40
C ARG A 343 9.24 22.27 38.26
N THR A 344 7.97 22.44 37.95
CA THR A 344 7.24 23.66 38.31
C THR A 344 6.52 23.37 39.61
N GLU A 345 6.96 24.05 40.66
CA GLU A 345 6.31 24.08 41.96
C GLU A 345 4.97 24.80 41.82
N GLU A 346 3.89 24.07 41.54
CA GLU A 346 2.49 24.45 41.86
C GLU A 346 1.53 23.37 41.32
N GLU A 347 1.55 22.16 41.88
CA GLU A 347 0.38 21.24 41.75
C GLU A 347 0.36 20.14 42.83
N SER A 348 0.83 20.45 44.05
CA SER A 348 0.93 19.47 45.16
C SER A 348 -0.40 19.18 45.87
N ASN A 349 -1.55 19.27 45.19
CA ASN A 349 -2.85 19.07 45.88
C ASN A 349 -3.97 18.48 45.01
N ARG A 350 -3.65 17.51 44.13
CA ARG A 350 -4.68 16.63 43.55
C ARG A 350 -4.48 15.18 44.02
N PRO A 351 -5.55 14.51 44.50
CA PRO A 351 -5.44 13.17 45.07
C PRO A 351 -5.07 12.17 43.98
N THR A 352 -4.04 11.37 44.25
CA THR A 352 -3.66 10.18 43.48
C THR A 352 -4.79 9.16 43.54
N TYR A 353 -5.46 8.93 42.40
CA TYR A 353 -6.26 7.72 42.23
C TYR A 353 -5.30 6.57 41.91
N GLU A 354 -5.08 5.69 42.89
CA GLU A 354 -4.55 4.35 42.65
C GLU A 354 -5.52 3.60 41.69
N THR A 355 -5.10 3.33 40.46
CA THR A 355 -5.82 2.40 39.57
C THR A 355 -5.09 1.06 39.52
N LYS A 356 -5.59 0.12 40.32
CA LYS A 356 -5.34 -1.33 40.19
C LYS A 356 -5.63 -1.79 38.75
N SER A 357 -4.64 -2.31 38.02
CA SER A 357 -4.82 -2.90 36.69
C SER A 357 -3.66 -3.84 36.30
N ASP A 358 -3.51 -4.95 37.02
CA ASP A 358 -2.41 -5.92 36.87
C ASP A 358 -2.54 -6.92 35.68
N PHE A 359 -3.55 -6.79 34.80
CA PHE A 359 -3.89 -7.86 33.83
C PHE A 359 -3.49 -7.57 32.37
N VAL A 360 -3.44 -6.31 31.94
CA VAL A 360 -3.25 -5.96 30.51
C VAL A 360 -1.77 -5.98 30.09
N GLU A 361 -0.82 -5.91 31.03
CA GLU A 361 0.62 -5.85 30.74
C GLU A 361 1.36 -7.20 30.81
N LYS A 362 0.68 -8.33 31.09
CA LYS A 362 1.38 -9.60 31.38
C LYS A 362 1.35 -10.68 30.29
N TYR A 363 0.52 -10.56 29.24
CA TYR A 363 0.47 -11.59 28.20
C TYR A 363 1.53 -11.38 27.10
N VAL A 364 2.14 -12.48 26.67
CA VAL A 364 3.13 -12.57 25.59
C VAL A 364 2.48 -13.26 24.39
N LEU A 365 2.66 -12.67 23.20
CA LEU A 365 2.19 -13.27 21.95
C LEU A 365 3.22 -14.26 21.42
N ARG A 366 2.77 -15.45 21.02
CA ARG A 366 3.60 -16.51 20.44
C ARG A 366 3.21 -16.76 18.99
N PRO A 367 3.89 -16.11 18.02
CA PRO A 367 3.65 -16.38 16.61
C PRO A 367 4.24 -17.73 16.21
N VAL A 368 3.47 -18.50 15.44
CA VAL A 368 3.87 -19.75 14.80
C VAL A 368 3.65 -19.61 13.30
N GLY A 369 4.59 -20.08 12.49
CA GLY A 369 4.57 -19.88 11.04
C GLY A 369 4.99 -18.46 10.62
N LYS A 370 4.99 -18.20 9.32
CA LYS A 370 5.41 -16.93 8.73
C LYS A 370 4.18 -16.05 8.49
N PRO A 371 4.18 -14.74 8.82
CA PRO A 371 3.06 -13.85 8.50
C PRO A 371 2.64 -13.97 7.03
N LEU A 372 1.33 -13.82 6.77
CA LEU A 372 0.72 -13.95 5.44
C LEU A 372 0.94 -15.34 4.79
N THR A 373 0.92 -16.39 5.61
CA THR A 373 0.88 -17.78 5.15
C THR A 373 -0.30 -18.50 5.81
N LYS A 374 -0.71 -19.64 5.24
CA LYS A 374 -1.85 -20.42 5.77
C LYS A 374 -1.55 -21.01 7.14
N GLU A 375 -0.27 -21.17 7.45
CA GLU A 375 0.27 -21.74 8.67
C GLU A 375 0.42 -20.69 9.78
N TYR A 376 0.26 -19.40 9.47
CA TYR A 376 0.47 -18.33 10.45
C TYR A 376 -0.59 -18.35 11.55
N ARG A 377 -0.14 -18.45 12.80
CA ARG A 377 -0.97 -18.40 14.00
C ARG A 377 -0.32 -17.49 15.04
N VAL A 378 -1.13 -16.77 15.82
CA VAL A 378 -0.66 -16.04 17.01
C VAL A 378 -1.40 -16.55 18.23
N TYR A 379 -0.67 -17.20 19.13
CA TYR A 379 -1.19 -17.71 20.41
C TYR A 379 -0.94 -16.70 21.54
N PHE A 380 -1.83 -16.70 22.53
CA PHE A 380 -1.70 -15.88 23.73
C PHE A 380 -1.07 -16.71 24.84
N ASN A 381 -0.12 -16.13 25.58
CA ASN A 381 0.52 -16.76 26.72
C ASN A 381 0.53 -15.80 27.91
N LEU A 382 0.18 -16.27 29.10
CA LEU A 382 0.24 -15.49 30.34
C LEU A 382 0.92 -16.36 31.40
N ASP A 383 2.01 -15.89 31.98
CA ASP A 383 2.78 -16.61 33.01
C ASP A 383 3.07 -18.08 32.62
N ASP A 384 3.58 -18.29 31.40
CA ASP A 384 3.89 -19.58 30.77
C ASP A 384 2.70 -20.50 30.45
N LYS A 385 1.46 -20.04 30.68
CA LYS A 385 0.25 -20.75 30.29
C LYS A 385 -0.30 -20.21 28.98
N LEU A 386 -0.54 -21.10 28.00
CA LEU A 386 -1.28 -20.72 26.80
C LEU A 386 -2.75 -20.45 27.14
N LEU A 387 -3.32 -19.44 26.52
CA LEU A 387 -4.69 -18.98 26.75
C LEU A 387 -5.47 -18.95 25.43
N SER A 388 -6.76 -19.26 25.52
CA SER A 388 -7.73 -18.90 24.50
C SER A 388 -8.09 -17.41 24.63
N PRO A 389 -7.84 -16.58 23.61
CA PRO A 389 -8.30 -15.20 23.61
C PRO A 389 -9.82 -15.09 23.56
N TRP A 390 -10.56 -16.14 23.23
CA TRP A 390 -12.01 -16.15 23.31
C TRP A 390 -12.53 -16.56 24.69
N HIS A 391 -12.00 -17.63 25.27
CA HIS A 391 -12.60 -18.21 26.49
C HIS A 391 -11.92 -17.78 27.79
N ASP A 392 -10.62 -17.48 27.76
CA ASP A 392 -9.80 -17.26 28.96
C ASP A 392 -9.54 -15.79 29.26
N LEU A 393 -9.65 -14.90 28.27
CA LEU A 393 -9.61 -13.46 28.52
C LEU A 393 -10.93 -12.98 29.12
N ALA A 394 -10.87 -12.22 30.21
CA ALA A 394 -12.06 -11.69 30.86
C ALA A 394 -12.77 -10.67 29.96
N LEU A 395 -14.10 -10.74 29.83
CA LEU A 395 -14.88 -9.73 29.12
C LEU A 395 -14.76 -8.34 29.78
N TYR A 396 -14.93 -8.25 31.10
CA TYR A 396 -14.97 -6.97 31.81
C TYR A 396 -13.58 -6.59 32.34
N ALA A 397 -13.15 -5.35 32.09
CA ALA A 397 -11.80 -4.90 32.41
C ALA A 397 -11.62 -4.25 33.80
N GLY A 398 -12.72 -3.98 34.52
CA GLY A 398 -12.69 -3.10 35.71
C GLY A 398 -13.54 -3.59 36.88
N GLY A 399 -13.59 -4.90 37.16
CA GLY A 399 -14.25 -5.43 38.36
C GLY A 399 -15.74 -5.06 38.53
N GLY A 400 -16.45 -4.75 37.43
CA GLY A 400 -17.88 -4.39 37.45
C GLY A 400 -18.21 -2.90 37.22
N ARG A 401 -17.37 -2.12 36.53
CA ARG A 401 -17.84 -0.88 35.88
C ARG A 401 -18.41 -1.25 34.51
N ASP A 402 -19.74 -1.22 34.41
CA ASP A 402 -20.52 -1.92 33.38
C ASP A 402 -20.24 -1.52 31.92
N SER A 403 -19.55 -0.40 31.66
CA SER A 403 -19.28 0.08 30.29
C SER A 403 -17.86 -0.18 29.76
N VAL A 404 -16.95 -0.75 30.56
CA VAL A 404 -15.56 -1.01 30.13
C VAL A 404 -15.31 -2.50 29.96
N VAL A 405 -14.97 -2.88 28.73
CA VAL A 405 -14.72 -4.27 28.33
C VAL A 405 -13.32 -4.42 27.75
N HIS A 406 -12.80 -5.65 27.72
CA HIS A 406 -11.64 -5.99 26.93
C HIS A 406 -12.04 -6.23 25.48
N MET A 407 -11.22 -5.75 24.55
CA MET A 407 -11.31 -6.04 23.13
C MET A 407 -10.03 -6.77 22.71
N VAL A 408 -10.16 -7.85 21.94
CA VAL A 408 -9.03 -8.46 21.24
C VAL A 408 -9.01 -7.89 19.82
N VAL A 409 -7.95 -7.15 19.48
CA VAL A 409 -7.75 -6.58 18.14
C VAL A 409 -7.40 -7.69 17.16
N GLU A 410 -8.18 -7.83 16.10
CA GLU A 410 -7.92 -8.78 15.02
C GLU A 410 -7.26 -8.08 13.82
N VAL A 411 -7.89 -6.99 13.34
CA VAL A 411 -7.48 -6.26 12.14
C VAL A 411 -7.30 -4.78 12.48
N PRO A 412 -6.07 -4.25 12.44
CA PRO A 412 -5.84 -2.81 12.62
C PRO A 412 -6.52 -1.98 11.51
N ARG A 413 -6.84 -0.72 11.81
CA ARG A 413 -7.37 0.22 10.81
C ARG A 413 -6.46 0.28 9.57
N TRP A 414 -7.09 0.39 8.41
CA TRP A 414 -6.48 0.41 7.07
C TRP A 414 -5.78 -0.87 6.61
N TRP A 415 -5.89 -1.96 7.38
CA TRP A 415 -5.45 -3.27 6.92
C TRP A 415 -6.55 -3.95 6.10
N SER A 416 -6.12 -4.80 5.16
CA SER A 416 -7.03 -5.61 4.33
C SER A 416 -6.99 -7.10 4.68
N ALA A 417 -5.91 -7.60 5.32
CA ALA A 417 -5.83 -9.00 5.71
C ALA A 417 -6.95 -9.31 6.71
N LYS A 418 -7.87 -10.22 6.36
CA LYS A 418 -8.96 -10.61 7.25
C LYS A 418 -8.42 -11.56 8.30
N MET A 419 -7.87 -11.00 9.36
CA MET A 419 -7.48 -11.75 10.54
C MET A 419 -8.71 -12.02 11.41
N GLU A 420 -8.74 -13.17 12.08
CA GLU A 420 -9.80 -13.54 13.01
C GLU A 420 -9.31 -14.54 14.06
N ILE A 421 -9.94 -14.51 15.23
CA ILE A 421 -9.80 -15.53 16.25
C ILE A 421 -10.44 -16.82 15.75
N ALA A 422 -9.62 -17.88 15.64
CA ALA A 422 -10.00 -19.16 15.07
C ALA A 422 -10.91 -19.96 16.00
N LYS A 423 -12.23 -19.78 15.86
CA LYS A 423 -13.25 -20.49 16.66
C LYS A 423 -13.16 -22.02 16.54
N ASP A 424 -12.67 -22.50 15.40
CA ASP A 424 -12.54 -23.91 15.04
C ASP A 424 -11.20 -24.55 15.45
N GLU A 425 -10.26 -23.77 15.99
CA GLU A 425 -8.92 -24.25 16.36
C GLU A 425 -8.67 -24.24 17.86
N TYR A 426 -7.80 -25.16 18.28
CA TYR A 426 -7.36 -25.28 19.65
C TYR A 426 -6.75 -23.97 20.17
N LEU A 427 -7.19 -23.51 21.35
CA LEU A 427 -6.79 -22.24 21.97
C LEU A 427 -7.13 -20.98 21.16
N ASN A 428 -7.96 -21.10 20.11
CA ASN A 428 -8.43 -19.99 19.30
C ASN A 428 -7.35 -18.95 18.94
N PRO A 429 -6.23 -19.35 18.31
CA PRO A 429 -5.21 -18.41 17.88
C PRO A 429 -5.78 -17.39 16.90
N LEU A 430 -5.14 -16.23 16.81
CA LEU A 430 -5.37 -15.34 15.69
C LEU A 430 -4.80 -15.97 14.41
N LYS A 431 -5.61 -16.07 13.36
CA LYS A 431 -5.19 -16.53 12.02
C LYS A 431 -5.76 -15.61 10.96
N GLN A 432 -5.23 -15.69 9.74
CA GLN A 432 -5.90 -15.09 8.59
C GLN A 432 -6.96 -16.07 8.06
N ASP A 433 -8.15 -15.56 7.77
CA ASP A 433 -9.24 -16.34 7.17
C ASP A 433 -8.80 -16.89 5.80
N ILE A 434 -9.29 -18.08 5.46
CA ILE A 434 -8.98 -18.79 4.22
C ILE A 434 -10.29 -19.02 3.46
N GLN A 435 -10.41 -18.37 2.30
CA GLN A 435 -11.56 -18.53 1.40
C GLN A 435 -11.08 -19.12 0.07
N ASP A 436 -11.75 -20.19 -0.39
CA ASP A 436 -11.43 -20.92 -1.62
C ASP A 436 -9.95 -21.35 -1.69
N GLY A 437 -9.40 -21.78 -0.55
CA GLY A 437 -8.01 -22.21 -0.42
C GLY A 437 -6.99 -21.09 -0.54
N ARG A 438 -7.38 -19.82 -0.45
CA ARG A 438 -6.50 -18.64 -0.48
C ARG A 438 -6.68 -17.79 0.76
N LEU A 439 -5.62 -17.09 1.17
CA LEU A 439 -5.68 -16.11 2.25
C LEU A 439 -6.67 -15.00 1.88
N LYS A 440 -7.57 -14.68 2.79
CA LYS A 440 -8.64 -13.72 2.55
C LYS A 440 -8.19 -12.29 2.83
N TYR A 441 -8.54 -11.41 1.91
CA TYR A 441 -8.34 -9.98 2.02
C TYR A 441 -9.65 -9.27 1.74
N VAL A 442 -10.01 -8.33 2.60
CA VAL A 442 -11.13 -7.43 2.37
C VAL A 442 -10.71 -6.39 1.32
N PRO A 443 -11.50 -6.22 0.25
CA PRO A 443 -11.19 -5.27 -0.81
C PRO A 443 -11.23 -3.82 -0.29
N ASN A 444 -10.49 -2.94 -0.98
CA ASN A 444 -10.65 -1.50 -0.79
C ASN A 444 -11.95 -1.05 -1.47
N ILE A 445 -12.91 -0.51 -0.72
CA ILE A 445 -14.17 0.00 -1.26
C ILE A 445 -14.15 1.51 -1.17
N PHE A 446 -14.14 2.20 -2.31
CA PHE A 446 -14.02 3.66 -2.36
C PHE A 446 -15.08 4.34 -1.48
N PRO A 447 -14.70 5.32 -0.63
CA PRO A 447 -13.37 5.93 -0.46
C PRO A 447 -12.46 5.24 0.57
N HIS A 448 -12.86 4.09 1.11
CA HIS A 448 -12.20 3.41 2.23
C HIS A 448 -11.03 2.51 1.79
N LYS A 449 -9.94 2.57 2.56
CA LYS A 449 -8.81 1.64 2.51
C LYS A 449 -8.99 0.58 3.60
N GLY A 450 -9.11 -0.68 3.22
CA GLY A 450 -9.30 -1.80 4.16
C GLY A 450 -10.45 -1.55 5.14
N TYR A 451 -10.23 -1.89 6.41
CA TYR A 451 -11.15 -1.56 7.49
C TYR A 451 -10.97 -0.09 7.93
N PRO A 452 -12.02 0.75 7.98
CA PRO A 452 -11.90 2.16 8.36
C PRO A 452 -11.81 2.39 9.88
N PHE A 453 -11.87 1.33 10.68
CA PHE A 453 -11.74 1.30 12.13
C PHE A 453 -10.81 0.15 12.55
N ASN A 454 -10.38 0.13 13.81
CA ASN A 454 -9.73 -1.05 14.38
C ASN A 454 -10.81 -2.11 14.62
N TYR A 455 -10.63 -3.30 14.07
CA TYR A 455 -11.63 -4.36 14.13
C TYR A 455 -11.15 -5.52 15.00
N GLY A 456 -12.09 -6.14 15.70
CA GLY A 456 -11.80 -7.30 16.54
C GLY A 456 -13.04 -7.88 17.17
N MET A 457 -12.87 -8.49 18.34
CA MET A 457 -13.97 -9.17 19.04
C MET A 457 -13.93 -8.95 20.56
N LEU A 458 -15.09 -9.13 21.20
CA LEU A 458 -15.21 -9.18 22.66
C LEU A 458 -15.03 -10.63 23.14
N PRO A 459 -14.06 -10.89 24.04
CA PRO A 459 -13.88 -12.22 24.60
C PRO A 459 -15.09 -12.60 25.46
N GLN A 460 -15.30 -13.90 25.64
CA GLN A 460 -16.40 -14.46 26.42
C GLN A 460 -17.80 -14.01 25.98
N THR A 461 -17.99 -13.73 24.69
CA THR A 461 -19.31 -13.46 24.11
C THR A 461 -19.63 -14.50 23.04
N TYR A 462 -20.92 -14.79 22.85
CA TYR A 462 -21.40 -15.68 21.81
C TYR A 462 -22.79 -15.24 21.35
N GLN A 463 -22.93 -15.01 20.05
CA GLN A 463 -24.19 -14.71 19.40
C GLN A 463 -24.90 -16.03 19.05
N ASP A 464 -25.74 -16.52 19.97
CA ASP A 464 -26.38 -17.83 19.86
C ASP A 464 -27.34 -17.93 18.66
N PRO A 465 -27.07 -18.82 17.67
CA PRO A 465 -27.92 -18.95 16.48
C PRO A 465 -29.28 -19.59 16.78
N ASN A 466 -29.48 -20.17 17.97
CA ASN A 466 -30.76 -20.74 18.39
C ASN A 466 -31.71 -19.70 19.01
N ILE A 467 -31.23 -18.48 19.24
CA ILE A 467 -32.01 -17.38 19.81
C ILE A 467 -32.19 -16.32 18.74
N ASN A 468 -33.43 -16.00 18.40
CA ASN A 468 -33.71 -14.85 17.54
C ASN A 468 -33.43 -13.56 18.29
N ASP A 469 -32.70 -12.65 17.65
CA ASP A 469 -32.41 -11.34 18.20
C ASP A 469 -33.71 -10.51 18.32
N PRO A 470 -33.98 -9.86 19.47
CA PRO A 470 -35.25 -9.16 19.66
C PRO A 470 -35.50 -7.94 18.77
N LEU A 471 -34.46 -7.32 18.21
CA LEU A 471 -34.61 -6.14 17.34
C LEU A 471 -34.86 -6.56 15.89
N THR A 472 -34.11 -7.55 15.42
CA THR A 472 -34.14 -8.00 14.02
C THR A 472 -35.07 -9.20 13.78
N ASN A 473 -35.46 -9.90 14.84
CA ASN A 473 -36.23 -11.15 14.82
C ASN A 473 -35.61 -12.26 13.94
N LEU A 474 -34.29 -12.24 13.79
CA LEU A 474 -33.51 -13.20 13.02
C LEU A 474 -32.54 -13.96 13.95
N PRO A 475 -32.17 -15.20 13.60
CA PRO A 475 -31.16 -15.94 14.34
C PRO A 475 -29.80 -15.23 14.26
N ALA A 476 -28.99 -15.35 15.30
CA ALA A 476 -27.67 -14.72 15.30
C ALA A 476 -26.61 -15.53 14.50
N ASP A 477 -25.43 -14.95 14.26
CA ASP A 477 -24.43 -15.49 13.34
C ASP A 477 -23.55 -16.64 13.87
N GLY A 478 -23.63 -16.97 15.17
CA GLY A 478 -22.83 -18.01 15.81
C GLY A 478 -21.40 -17.58 16.15
N ASN A 479 -21.12 -16.28 16.25
CA ASN A 479 -19.77 -15.77 16.49
C ASN A 479 -19.68 -14.96 17.80
N PRO A 480 -18.48 -14.73 18.34
CA PRO A 480 -18.27 -13.67 19.32
C PRO A 480 -18.77 -12.32 18.77
N LEU A 481 -19.13 -11.40 19.67
CA LEU A 481 -19.50 -10.05 19.28
C LEU A 481 -18.31 -9.35 18.62
N ALA A 482 -18.53 -8.87 17.39
CA ALA A 482 -17.56 -8.10 16.64
C ALA A 482 -17.52 -6.64 17.13
N VAL A 483 -16.34 -6.03 17.08
CA VAL A 483 -16.07 -4.70 17.64
C VAL A 483 -15.38 -3.81 16.63
N CYS A 484 -15.82 -2.55 16.55
CA CYS A 484 -15.18 -1.47 15.82
C CYS A 484 -14.71 -0.43 16.85
N GLU A 485 -13.40 -0.32 17.03
CA GLU A 485 -12.77 0.65 17.91
C GLU A 485 -12.38 1.90 17.11
N LEU A 486 -12.87 3.05 17.57
CA LEU A 486 -12.97 4.29 16.80
C LEU A 486 -11.75 5.21 16.95
N GLY A 487 -10.87 4.95 17.91
CA GLY A 487 -9.76 5.81 18.29
C GLY A 487 -8.70 6.03 17.22
N GLY A 488 -7.86 7.05 17.44
CA GLY A 488 -6.85 7.49 16.49
C GLY A 488 -5.66 6.53 16.34
N ALA A 489 -5.36 5.73 17.36
CA ALA A 489 -4.19 4.84 17.37
C ALA A 489 -4.39 3.60 16.48
N MET A 490 -3.29 3.11 15.87
CA MET A 490 -3.28 1.86 15.10
C MET A 490 -2.59 0.75 15.91
N PRO A 491 -3.35 -0.09 16.65
CA PRO A 491 -2.83 -1.15 17.50
C PRO A 491 -2.21 -2.29 16.68
N ARG A 492 -1.50 -3.18 17.38
CA ARG A 492 -0.99 -4.42 16.78
C ARG A 492 -2.10 -5.49 16.72
N PRO A 493 -2.10 -6.38 15.71
CA PRO A 493 -2.93 -7.58 15.75
C PRO A 493 -2.67 -8.38 17.02
N ALA A 494 -3.71 -8.99 17.58
CA ALA A 494 -3.73 -9.70 18.86
C ALA A 494 -3.49 -8.81 20.10
N GLN A 495 -3.48 -7.48 19.97
CA GLN A 495 -3.45 -6.59 21.13
C GLN A 495 -4.79 -6.65 21.88
N VAL A 496 -4.74 -6.83 23.20
CA VAL A 496 -5.87 -6.67 24.11
C VAL A 496 -5.92 -5.22 24.58
N LYS A 497 -7.07 -4.57 24.36
CA LYS A 497 -7.32 -3.16 24.74
C LYS A 497 -8.42 -3.09 25.80
N ARG A 498 -8.39 -2.07 26.65
CA ARG A 498 -9.53 -1.72 27.50
C ARG A 498 -10.32 -0.64 26.78
N VAL A 499 -11.56 -0.96 26.44
CA VAL A 499 -12.39 -0.09 25.62
C VAL A 499 -13.68 0.23 26.33
N LYS A 500 -14.16 1.46 26.13
CA LYS A 500 -15.47 1.92 26.59
C LYS A 500 -16.51 1.71 25.49
N VAL A 501 -17.63 1.08 25.83
CA VAL A 501 -18.75 0.82 24.91
C VAL A 501 -19.51 2.12 24.64
N LEU A 502 -19.84 2.38 23.37
CA LEU A 502 -20.57 3.58 22.95
C LEU A 502 -21.94 3.25 22.35
N GLY A 503 -22.02 2.20 21.53
CA GLY A 503 -23.25 1.83 20.84
C GLY A 503 -23.10 0.57 20.00
N SER A 504 -24.11 0.24 19.20
CA SER A 504 -24.05 -0.92 18.30
C SER A 504 -24.86 -0.73 17.01
N LEU A 505 -24.45 -1.46 15.98
CA LEU A 505 -25.10 -1.54 14.67
C LEU A 505 -25.46 -3.00 14.35
N ALA A 506 -26.71 -3.24 13.96
CA ALA A 506 -27.13 -4.56 13.47
C ALA A 506 -26.83 -4.68 11.98
N VAL A 507 -26.01 -5.66 11.59
CA VAL A 507 -25.79 -6.02 10.18
C VAL A 507 -26.46 -7.36 9.93
N ILE A 508 -27.32 -7.44 8.91
CA ILE A 508 -27.97 -8.67 8.49
C ILE A 508 -27.16 -9.28 7.35
N ASN A 509 -26.61 -10.46 7.60
CA ASN A 509 -25.81 -11.22 6.66
C ASN A 509 -26.43 -12.61 6.48
N GLU A 510 -26.90 -12.91 5.25
CA GLU A 510 -27.50 -14.22 4.92
C GLU A 510 -28.63 -14.63 5.90
N ASN A 511 -29.55 -13.70 6.21
CA ASN A 511 -30.65 -13.85 7.18
C ASN A 511 -30.22 -14.12 8.63
N LYS A 512 -28.98 -13.80 8.98
CA LYS A 512 -28.49 -13.84 10.36
C LYS A 512 -28.10 -12.45 10.86
N THR A 513 -28.32 -12.23 12.14
CA THR A 513 -27.93 -11.00 12.83
C THR A 513 -26.48 -11.06 13.26
N ASP A 514 -25.69 -10.10 12.77
CA ASP A 514 -24.27 -9.92 13.04
C ASP A 514 -24.05 -8.53 13.64
N TRP A 515 -24.02 -8.46 14.97
CA TRP A 515 -23.88 -7.20 15.69
C TRP A 515 -22.45 -6.65 15.64
N LYS A 516 -22.35 -5.34 15.40
CA LYS A 516 -21.10 -4.57 15.44
C LYS A 516 -21.13 -3.61 16.62
N ILE A 517 -20.33 -3.89 17.64
CA ILE A 517 -20.21 -3.04 18.83
C ILE A 517 -19.24 -1.89 18.52
N LEU A 518 -19.65 -0.67 18.83
CA LEU A 518 -18.86 0.54 18.64
C LEU A 518 -18.26 0.96 19.98
N VAL A 519 -16.94 1.10 20.00
CA VAL A 519 -16.18 1.35 21.24
C VAL A 519 -15.07 2.37 21.01
N VAL A 520 -14.52 2.92 22.08
CA VAL A 520 -13.31 3.74 22.05
C VAL A 520 -12.31 3.23 23.08
N ASP A 521 -11.03 3.22 22.73
CA ASP A 521 -9.95 2.93 23.67
C ASP A 521 -9.97 3.90 24.85
N LEU A 522 -9.78 3.41 26.08
CA LEU A 522 -9.63 4.27 27.26
C LEU A 522 -8.37 5.13 27.20
N GLU A 523 -7.38 4.73 26.41
CA GLU A 523 -6.16 5.50 26.19
C GLU A 523 -6.29 6.53 25.07
N ASP A 524 -7.44 6.60 24.38
CA ASP A 524 -7.67 7.62 23.35
C ASP A 524 -7.84 9.03 23.99
N PRO A 525 -7.24 10.08 23.43
CA PRO A 525 -7.35 11.44 23.96
C PRO A 525 -8.80 11.97 24.08
N GLU A 526 -9.70 11.47 23.22
CA GLU A 526 -11.10 11.88 23.20
C GLU A 526 -12.02 10.91 23.96
N ALA A 527 -11.47 9.86 24.58
CA ALA A 527 -12.22 8.84 25.29
C ALA A 527 -13.16 9.43 26.34
N ASP A 528 -12.71 10.42 27.12
CA ASP A 528 -13.51 11.04 28.18
C ASP A 528 -14.75 11.77 27.66
N LYS A 529 -14.73 12.23 26.39
CA LYS A 529 -15.83 12.97 25.78
C LYS A 529 -16.83 12.07 25.05
N LEU A 530 -16.49 10.79 24.86
CA LEU A 530 -17.30 9.80 24.16
C LEU A 530 -17.96 8.86 25.16
N SER A 531 -19.23 9.06 25.50
CA SER A 531 -19.94 8.22 26.48
C SER A 531 -21.14 7.48 25.89
N ASP A 532 -21.75 7.99 24.83
CA ASP A 532 -22.82 7.34 24.10
C ASP A 532 -22.61 7.51 22.57
N ILE A 533 -23.42 6.83 21.78
CA ILE A 533 -23.32 6.83 20.32
C ILE A 533 -23.55 8.21 19.71
N GLY A 534 -24.36 9.07 20.35
CA GLY A 534 -24.61 10.44 19.91
C GLY A 534 -23.38 11.35 20.00
N ASP A 535 -22.45 11.06 20.91
CA ASP A 535 -21.21 11.82 21.07
C ASP A 535 -20.28 11.60 19.88
N VAL A 536 -20.34 10.40 19.26
CA VAL A 536 -19.56 10.06 18.08
C VAL A 536 -19.91 10.98 16.92
N GLU A 537 -21.20 11.21 16.65
CA GLU A 537 -21.60 12.12 15.55
C GLU A 537 -21.21 13.57 15.84
N SER A 538 -21.20 13.97 17.12
CA SER A 538 -20.84 15.33 17.53
C SER A 538 -19.34 15.60 17.42
N LEU A 539 -18.50 14.62 17.76
CA LEU A 539 -17.03 14.74 17.79
C LEU A 539 -16.35 14.24 16.51
N MET A 540 -16.98 13.30 15.80
CA MET A 540 -16.50 12.62 14.60
C MET A 540 -17.61 12.57 13.52
N PRO A 541 -18.05 13.74 13.00
CA PRO A 541 -19.20 13.82 12.11
C PRO A 541 -19.02 12.99 10.84
N GLY A 542 -20.01 12.14 10.54
CA GLY A 542 -20.03 11.24 9.38
C GLY A 542 -19.19 9.95 9.51
N TYR A 543 -18.55 9.71 10.66
CA TYR A 543 -17.84 8.45 10.89
C TYR A 543 -18.82 7.27 11.09
N LEU A 544 -19.98 7.54 11.69
CA LEU A 544 -21.06 6.55 11.81
C LEU A 544 -21.64 6.16 10.45
N ASP A 545 -21.82 7.13 9.56
CA ASP A 545 -22.25 6.89 8.18
C ASP A 545 -21.22 6.07 7.41
N THR A 546 -19.93 6.36 7.60
CA THR A 546 -18.83 5.55 7.05
C THR A 546 -18.92 4.08 7.49
N ILE A 547 -19.19 3.83 8.77
CA ILE A 547 -19.30 2.46 9.31
C ILE A 547 -20.49 1.73 8.70
N LYS A 548 -21.66 2.39 8.66
CA LYS A 548 -22.89 1.84 8.07
C LYS A 548 -22.67 1.47 6.61
N GLU A 549 -22.11 2.41 5.83
CA GLU A 549 -21.85 2.20 4.42
C GLU A 549 -20.84 1.07 4.21
N TRP A 550 -19.72 1.09 4.91
CA TRP A 550 -18.70 0.05 4.79
C TRP A 550 -19.28 -1.34 5.03
N PHE A 551 -20.07 -1.54 6.10
CA PHE A 551 -20.71 -2.84 6.35
C PHE A 551 -21.78 -3.20 5.33
N ARG A 552 -22.47 -2.24 4.72
CA ARG A 552 -23.42 -2.48 3.63
C ARG A 552 -22.72 -3.03 2.38
N VAL A 553 -21.57 -2.47 2.01
CA VAL A 553 -20.96 -2.71 0.68
C VAL A 553 -19.69 -3.57 0.68
N TYR A 554 -19.05 -3.87 1.82
CA TYR A 554 -17.69 -4.45 1.78
C TYR A 554 -17.54 -5.81 1.10
N LYS A 555 -18.62 -6.59 1.03
CA LYS A 555 -18.63 -7.91 0.36
C LYS A 555 -19.00 -7.84 -1.12
N LEU A 556 -19.38 -6.67 -1.65
CA LEU A 556 -19.79 -6.54 -3.05
C LEU A 556 -18.68 -6.95 -4.02
N ALA A 557 -17.43 -6.56 -3.73
CA ALA A 557 -16.27 -6.92 -4.55
C ALA A 557 -15.91 -8.42 -4.47
N GLU A 558 -16.49 -9.15 -3.52
CA GLU A 558 -16.42 -10.61 -3.45
C GLU A 558 -17.54 -11.30 -4.27
N GLY A 559 -18.35 -10.53 -5.01
CA GLY A 559 -19.50 -11.03 -5.78
C GLY A 559 -20.73 -11.35 -4.91
N LYS A 560 -20.73 -10.94 -3.64
CA LYS A 560 -21.88 -11.08 -2.73
C LYS A 560 -22.83 -9.90 -2.89
N LYS A 561 -24.06 -10.06 -2.39
CA LYS A 561 -25.04 -8.97 -2.32
C LYS A 561 -24.66 -7.97 -1.23
N GLU A 562 -25.22 -6.77 -1.32
CA GLU A 562 -25.17 -5.80 -0.22
C GLU A 562 -25.74 -6.42 1.05
N ASN A 563 -25.09 -6.18 2.19
CA ASN A 563 -25.67 -6.53 3.48
C ASN A 563 -26.81 -5.56 3.79
N VAL A 564 -27.84 -6.05 4.47
CA VAL A 564 -28.94 -5.21 4.95
C VAL A 564 -28.59 -4.72 6.34
N LEU A 565 -28.86 -3.46 6.68
CA LEU A 565 -28.72 -2.98 8.05
C LEU A 565 -30.04 -3.26 8.79
N GLY A 566 -29.94 -3.87 9.97
CA GLY A 566 -31.11 -4.12 10.82
C GLY A 566 -31.71 -2.82 11.34
N ALA A 567 -33.02 -2.84 11.64
CA ALA A 567 -33.77 -1.67 12.12
C ALA A 567 -33.54 -0.41 11.26
N ASP A 568 -33.57 -0.56 9.93
CA ASP A 568 -33.34 0.54 8.97
C ASP A 568 -32.01 1.29 9.17
N GLY A 569 -30.99 0.63 9.74
CA GLY A 569 -29.69 1.23 10.02
C GLY A 569 -29.67 2.11 11.27
N GLU A 570 -30.64 1.96 12.17
CA GLU A 570 -30.65 2.62 13.48
C GLU A 570 -29.47 2.15 14.34
N LEU A 571 -28.73 3.11 14.88
CA LEU A 571 -27.67 2.84 15.84
C LEU A 571 -28.25 2.78 17.24
N GLN A 572 -27.94 1.71 17.95
CA GLN A 572 -28.38 1.51 19.31
C GLN A 572 -27.41 2.21 20.28
N ASN A 573 -27.97 2.86 21.30
CA ASN A 573 -27.21 3.58 22.32
C ASN A 573 -26.40 2.63 23.22
N GLN A 574 -25.56 3.21 24.10
CA GLN A 574 -24.73 2.46 25.03
C GLN A 574 -25.58 1.51 25.89
N LYS A 575 -26.70 1.99 26.45
CA LYS A 575 -27.54 1.19 27.36
C LYS A 575 -28.06 -0.09 26.70
N TYR A 576 -28.60 0.00 25.49
CA TYR A 576 -29.04 -1.16 24.74
C TYR A 576 -27.87 -2.11 24.47
N THR A 577 -26.74 -1.54 24.05
CA THR A 577 -25.53 -2.28 23.70
C THR A 577 -24.96 -3.05 24.89
N LEU A 578 -24.96 -2.50 26.10
CA LEU A 578 -24.55 -3.22 27.30
C LEU A 578 -25.46 -4.41 27.61
N SER A 579 -26.78 -4.25 27.43
CA SER A 579 -27.72 -5.36 27.58
C SER A 579 -27.51 -6.45 26.53
N LEU A 580 -27.18 -6.08 25.29
CA LEU A 580 -26.80 -7.01 24.24
C LEU A 580 -25.53 -7.79 24.61
N ILE A 581 -24.47 -7.09 25.06
CA ILE A 581 -23.21 -7.72 25.48
C ILE A 581 -23.45 -8.71 26.62
N GLU A 582 -24.26 -8.33 27.62
CA GLU A 582 -24.62 -9.20 28.74
C GLU A 582 -25.37 -10.46 28.26
N ARG A 583 -26.35 -10.32 27.36
CA ARG A 583 -27.05 -11.47 26.77
C ARG A 583 -26.09 -12.41 26.06
N CYS A 584 -25.21 -11.89 25.20
CA CYS A 584 -24.22 -12.70 24.49
C CYS A 584 -23.18 -13.33 25.43
N HIS A 585 -22.85 -12.68 26.54
CA HIS A 585 -21.99 -13.26 27.57
C HIS A 585 -22.69 -14.41 28.31
N ASN A 586 -23.97 -14.27 28.60
CA ASN A 586 -24.77 -15.35 29.20
C ASN A 586 -24.98 -16.52 28.24
N SER A 587 -25.20 -16.26 26.95
CA SER A 587 -25.20 -17.30 25.91
C SER A 587 -23.85 -18.03 25.84
N TRP A 588 -22.73 -17.30 25.89
CA TRP A 588 -21.41 -17.93 25.95
C TRP A 588 -21.22 -18.80 27.19
N LYS A 589 -21.68 -18.37 28.38
CA LYS A 589 -21.64 -19.19 29.59
C LYS A 589 -22.43 -20.48 29.41
N ALA A 590 -23.67 -20.37 28.92
CA ALA A 590 -24.55 -21.51 28.70
C ALA A 590 -23.95 -22.53 27.75
N VAL A 591 -23.39 -22.09 26.61
CA VAL A 591 -22.78 -23.03 25.63
C VAL A 591 -21.46 -23.58 26.14
N LYS A 592 -20.67 -22.81 26.88
CA LYS A 592 -19.42 -23.26 27.53
C LYS A 592 -19.67 -24.38 28.53
N GLU A 593 -20.81 -24.36 29.22
CA GLU A 593 -21.16 -25.37 30.22
C GLU A 593 -21.80 -26.64 29.62
N VAL A 594 -22.46 -26.53 28.46
CA VAL A 594 -23.28 -27.62 27.87
C VAL A 594 -22.58 -28.34 26.71
N GLU A 595 -21.78 -27.66 25.90
CA GLU A 595 -21.04 -28.28 24.80
C GLU A 595 -19.57 -28.49 25.18
N PRO A 596 -19.15 -29.73 25.55
CA PRO A 596 -17.73 -30.03 25.73
C PRO A 596 -16.89 -29.84 24.45
N GLY A 597 -17.51 -29.57 23.29
CA GLY A 597 -16.86 -29.18 22.04
C GLY A 597 -16.55 -27.69 21.88
N MET A 598 -17.13 -26.80 22.70
CA MET A 598 -16.73 -25.39 22.76
C MET A 598 -15.48 -25.19 23.64
N HIS A 599 -15.13 -26.19 24.46
CA HIS A 599 -13.75 -26.49 24.79
C HIS A 599 -13.13 -27.12 23.54
N THR A 600 -12.52 -26.34 22.66
CA THR A 600 -11.74 -26.92 21.56
C THR A 600 -10.78 -27.96 22.15
N ARG A 601 -10.85 -29.20 21.66
CA ARG A 601 -10.13 -30.40 22.12
C ARG A 601 -8.87 -30.08 22.95
N ILE A 602 -8.92 -30.41 24.25
CA ILE A 602 -7.89 -30.32 25.32
C ILE A 602 -8.06 -29.12 26.28
N SER A 603 -8.90 -29.28 27.30
CA SER A 603 -8.58 -28.67 28.61
C SER A 603 -7.28 -29.31 29.11
N MET A 604 -6.37 -28.56 29.75
CA MET A 604 -5.14 -29.11 30.38
C MET A 604 -5.41 -30.25 31.40
N ALA A 605 -6.68 -30.52 31.74
CA ALA A 605 -7.07 -31.67 32.53
C ALA A 605 -6.85 -33.02 31.83
N ASP A 606 -6.79 -33.07 30.49
CA ASP A 606 -6.68 -34.32 29.71
C ASP A 606 -5.24 -34.70 29.30
N ILE A 607 -4.26 -33.87 29.64
CA ILE A 607 -2.83 -34.21 29.54
C ILE A 607 -2.33 -34.39 30.97
N ALA A 608 -2.20 -35.65 31.41
CA ALA A 608 -1.42 -35.96 32.59
C ALA A 608 -0.06 -35.25 32.45
N PRO A 609 0.35 -34.40 33.41
CA PRO A 609 1.62 -33.70 33.34
C PRO A 609 2.72 -34.74 33.42
N GLN A 610 3.22 -35.18 32.26
CA GLN A 610 4.60 -35.63 32.21
C GLN A 610 5.42 -34.37 32.44
N GLU A 611 6.14 -34.37 33.54
CA GLU A 611 7.09 -33.36 33.97
C GLU A 611 7.98 -32.97 32.79
N HIS A 612 7.61 -31.93 32.03
CA HIS A 612 8.39 -31.01 31.19
C HIS A 612 7.39 -30.17 30.36
N GLY A 613 7.67 -28.86 30.21
CA GLY A 613 6.63 -27.83 30.10
C GLY A 613 5.84 -27.82 28.78
N ALA A 614 4.56 -27.45 28.84
CA ALA A 614 3.66 -27.28 27.70
C ALA A 614 4.18 -26.28 26.63
N VAL A 615 5.18 -25.46 26.99
CA VAL A 615 5.95 -24.57 26.11
C VAL A 615 6.75 -25.33 25.04
N ASP A 616 7.10 -26.59 25.28
CA ASP A 616 7.91 -27.41 24.37
C ASP A 616 7.09 -28.15 23.30
N VAL A 617 5.75 -28.07 23.34
CA VAL A 617 4.84 -28.78 22.40
C VAL A 617 4.65 -28.03 21.09
N LEU A 618 4.77 -26.69 21.09
CA LEU A 618 4.77 -25.90 19.87
C LEU A 618 6.19 -25.86 19.29
N PRO A 619 6.41 -26.16 18.00
CA PRO A 619 7.73 -26.08 17.41
C PRO A 619 8.29 -24.67 17.63
N ARG A 620 9.41 -24.58 18.36
CA ARG A 620 10.16 -23.33 18.53
C ARG A 620 10.58 -22.90 17.12
N THR A 621 10.00 -21.81 16.62
CA THR A 621 10.55 -21.17 15.43
C THR A 621 11.96 -20.70 15.77
N SER A 622 12.91 -21.01 14.89
CA SER A 622 14.29 -20.54 15.00
C SER A 622 14.32 -19.06 15.33
N GLU A 623 15.16 -18.69 16.29
CA GLU A 623 15.29 -17.34 16.82
C GLU A 623 15.19 -16.25 15.74
N ASN A 624 14.32 -15.28 16.02
CA ASN A 624 14.02 -14.09 15.25
C ASN A 624 15.26 -13.41 14.64
N ARG A 625 15.52 -13.64 13.35
CA ARG A 625 16.12 -12.67 12.42
C ARG A 625 15.52 -12.87 11.03
N ASP A 626 15.05 -11.78 10.43
CA ASP A 626 14.53 -11.66 9.06
C ASP A 626 13.20 -12.36 8.72
N VAL A 627 12.08 -11.82 9.23
CA VAL A 627 10.74 -12.17 8.73
C VAL A 627 10.04 -10.94 8.18
N CYS A 628 10.53 -10.44 7.03
CA CYS A 628 9.83 -9.45 6.23
C CYS A 628 10.21 -9.59 4.75
N ARG A 629 10.10 -10.80 4.20
CA ARG A 629 10.21 -11.03 2.76
C ARG A 629 9.23 -12.11 2.34
N ASP A 630 8.62 -11.90 1.17
CA ASP A 630 7.60 -12.70 0.50
C ASP A 630 6.17 -12.44 0.98
N ILE A 631 5.73 -11.19 0.79
CA ILE A 631 4.30 -10.87 0.60
C ILE A 631 3.95 -11.32 -0.82
N ASP A 632 2.93 -12.16 -1.00
CA ASP A 632 2.37 -12.45 -2.33
C ASP A 632 1.89 -11.13 -2.97
N PRO A 633 2.55 -10.64 -4.04
CA PRO A 633 2.20 -9.36 -4.66
C PRO A 633 0.78 -9.35 -5.21
N ILE A 634 0.23 -10.52 -5.58
CA ILE A 634 -1.11 -10.65 -6.17
C ILE A 634 -2.19 -10.48 -5.11
N ALA A 635 -1.90 -10.85 -3.86
CA ALA A 635 -2.85 -10.75 -2.74
C ALA A 635 -3.04 -9.31 -2.24
N ALA A 636 -2.04 -8.44 -2.43
CA ALA A 636 -2.11 -7.01 -2.11
C ALA A 636 -2.73 -6.14 -3.23
N GLU A 637 -2.84 -6.65 -4.47
CA GLU A 637 -3.17 -5.83 -5.66
C GLU A 637 -4.66 -5.90 -6.10
N LYS A 638 -5.56 -6.56 -5.36
CA LYS A 638 -7.02 -6.50 -5.67
C LYS A 638 -7.66 -5.22 -5.11
N SER A 639 -7.17 -4.08 -5.58
CA SER A 639 -7.71 -2.74 -5.30
C SER A 639 -8.45 -2.23 -6.53
N HIS A 640 -9.63 -2.79 -6.80
CA HIS A 640 -10.56 -2.19 -7.76
C HIS A 640 -11.71 -1.56 -6.97
N PHE A 641 -11.86 -0.25 -7.10
CA PHE A 641 -12.99 0.49 -6.54
C PHE A 641 -14.27 0.13 -7.29
N LEU A 642 -15.32 -0.24 -6.57
CA LEU A 642 -16.67 -0.36 -7.12
C LEU A 642 -17.38 1.00 -7.00
N SER A 643 -17.97 1.49 -8.09
CA SER A 643 -18.93 2.61 -8.10
C SER A 643 -19.86 2.47 -9.32
N PRO A 644 -21.14 2.89 -9.23
CA PRO A 644 -21.46 4.11 -9.99
C PRO A 644 -22.46 5.12 -9.41
N ASN A 645 -23.02 5.02 -8.19
CA ASN A 645 -24.10 5.98 -7.77
C ASN A 645 -24.04 6.45 -6.30
N TRP A 646 -24.23 7.78 -6.10
CA TRP A 646 -24.61 8.52 -4.86
C TRP A 646 -23.51 9.41 -4.17
N PRO A 647 -23.83 10.56 -3.51
CA PRO A 647 -23.04 11.79 -3.54
C PRO A 647 -22.11 12.02 -2.35
N SER A 648 -21.20 12.96 -2.57
CA SER A 648 -20.29 13.61 -1.65
C SER A 648 -20.99 14.24 -0.44
N MET A 649 -20.65 13.80 0.77
CA MET A 649 -20.09 14.61 1.85
C MET A 649 -20.06 13.83 3.17
N ALA A 650 -18.86 13.66 3.74
CA ALA A 650 -18.63 13.67 5.17
C ALA A 650 -17.16 13.95 5.42
N ALA A 651 -16.87 15.17 5.88
CA ALA A 651 -15.55 15.60 6.30
C ALA A 651 -15.43 15.41 7.82
N CYS A 652 -14.52 14.54 8.27
CA CYS A 652 -14.05 14.59 9.66
C CYS A 652 -12.95 15.67 9.75
N ARG A 653 -13.23 16.78 10.44
CA ARG A 653 -12.22 17.76 10.84
C ARG A 653 -11.58 17.37 12.16
N GLY A 654 -10.25 17.50 12.21
CA GLY A 654 -9.47 17.77 13.42
C GLY A 654 -9.02 16.54 14.21
N GLY A 655 -7.82 16.04 13.92
CA GLY A 655 -7.06 15.21 14.87
C GLY A 655 -6.58 13.84 14.38
N ALA A 656 -7.04 13.37 13.22
CA ALA A 656 -6.68 12.04 12.70
C ALA A 656 -5.98 12.11 11.33
N LEU A 657 -4.96 12.97 11.21
CA LEU A 657 -4.01 12.97 10.08
C LEU A 657 -2.59 13.01 10.64
N ASN A 658 -2.11 11.84 11.04
CA ASN A 658 -0.69 11.53 11.24
C ASN A 658 -0.47 10.05 10.94
N VAL A 659 -0.65 9.64 9.68
CA VAL A 659 0.19 8.62 8.99
C VAL A 659 0.21 8.94 7.51
#